data_AF-I7MDV6-F1
#
_entry.id   AF-I7MDV6-F1
#
_cell.length_a   1.000
_cell.length_b   1.000
_cell.length_c   1.000
_cell.angle_alpha   90.00
_cell.angle_beta   90.00
_cell.angle_gamma   90.00
#
_symmetry.space_group_name_H-M   'P 1'
#
loop_
_entity.id
_entity.type
_entity.pdbx_description
1 polymer ?
#
loop_
_entity_poly.entity_id
_entity_poly.type
_entity_poly.pdbx_seq_one_letter_code
_entity_poly.pdbx_strand_id
1 'polypeptide(L)'
;MDTITDNQTDVQEYLNKADDLFKAQSKDEALILCSKAIEVNPQYPQAYLKKGIILMDLDKKKEASEYFQKALELDPKNIEILKKIVTLNNNQQKYSESLQLSNQLIQNDPQNFIGYYLKGCTLMRTLSYDEALLNLDQSLELNPDQFNAYNIKAYILSKKGQTKEAIYFYDKAISLKPDYQLSYTNKIIELNKLGQKQQSIVCYDKLLELNPKSANYYTKKGKLLIDLNLFGEADLCFKKAIELDPKDTDAYIQRGILNYEQKQYDESLESLYRALEINPFLSEAHLQIAVLFKTQKKYQESLESINKAIDIDFQFQQAFNKKGELLQILGKETEALQCFEKAIELNPKYKLALNNKAKLLEQLNQKKEALNCYKYIQEEVEPQSVNIIQKIADISFDLELFDQSLKYYNKALEINPNLSNLYFKKSQIFQKNGQINEALEQLDKAIQISPNQYQGYLQKGLLLRQNDQPEQALTYFDLTLKIDLKNYQANLYKGQILNNQGNLQEALTCFNFMIQTWPNIDQGYSHLGVVLRKLKQFDESIIFLDKAIKINPKSDLSYLNKGIIYHQKNQIKEALELFNKSIELNPSNYEAYFCKSVASHQLNLQQEALQSVNQAIELNQRYLEAILFKGELLCSEQKYDESLDIFNKAININSQCYKAYSKMGKSLFCKKNYNEALEYLNKSIQINSQFDESYNTKGSIFLALNKTDEALQCFNQAISLNENIPLYYANRIRIYLQINNFEGAVQDSKKITHILQQNNRGLKQSQDNHEQQFSIKICCLMKIISKVFNQLRRKMLLQIK
;
A
#
# COMPACT_ATOMS: atom_id res chain seq x y z
N MET A 1 29.67 40.02 85.51
CA MET A 1 29.16 39.02 84.53
C MET A 1 27.70 39.29 84.18
N ASP A 2 27.16 40.51 84.40
CA ASP A 2 25.72 40.80 84.27
C ASP A 2 25.35 41.82 83.18
N THR A 3 26.27 42.22 82.28
CA THR A 3 25.97 43.19 81.20
C THR A 3 25.77 42.54 79.81
N ILE A 4 25.99 41.22 79.68
CA ILE A 4 25.89 40.51 78.38
C ILE A 4 24.48 39.95 78.14
N THR A 5 23.71 39.70 79.19
CA THR A 5 22.35 39.14 79.12
C THR A 5 21.26 40.16 78.79
N ASP A 6 21.41 41.44 79.22
CA ASP A 6 20.43 42.51 78.90
C ASP A 6 20.49 42.93 77.42
N ASN A 7 21.67 43.00 76.81
CA ASN A 7 21.79 43.42 75.40
C ASN A 7 21.31 42.36 74.39
N GLN A 8 21.23 41.08 74.75
CA GLN A 8 20.74 40.03 73.84
C GLN A 8 19.20 40.01 73.72
N THR A 9 18.50 40.35 74.80
CA THR A 9 17.03 40.40 74.81
C THR A 9 16.51 41.58 73.99
N ASP A 10 17.16 42.73 74.10
CA ASP A 10 16.83 43.94 73.33
C ASP A 10 17.05 43.75 71.81
N VAL A 11 18.16 43.12 71.41
CA VAL A 11 18.47 42.86 69.98
C VAL A 11 17.44 41.92 69.35
N GLN A 12 17.06 40.86 70.06
CA GLN A 12 16.07 39.91 69.56
C GLN A 12 14.69 40.58 69.39
N GLU A 13 14.32 41.50 70.29
CA GLU A 13 13.07 42.25 70.19
C GLU A 13 13.04 43.15 68.94
N TYR A 14 14.14 43.87 68.66
CA TYR A 14 14.28 44.66 67.43
C TYR A 14 14.18 43.80 66.17
N LEU A 15 14.76 42.60 66.17
CA LEU A 15 14.72 41.70 65.03
C LEU A 15 13.35 41.04 64.83
N ASN A 16 12.60 40.79 65.90
CA ASN A 16 11.22 40.28 65.80
C ASN A 16 10.29 41.37 65.26
N LYS A 17 10.41 42.61 65.75
CA LYS A 17 9.68 43.78 65.20
C LYS A 17 10.03 44.05 63.73
N ALA A 18 11.29 43.87 63.35
CA ALA A 18 11.71 43.97 61.95
C ALA A 18 11.04 42.91 61.06
N ASP A 19 10.90 41.67 61.55
CA ASP A 19 10.21 40.61 60.79
C ASP A 19 8.72 40.91 60.60
N ASP A 20 8.06 41.44 61.64
CA ASP A 20 6.65 41.79 61.56
C ASP A 20 6.40 42.96 60.58
N LEU A 21 7.27 43.97 60.58
CA LEU A 21 7.23 45.06 59.61
C LEU A 21 7.58 44.59 58.19
N PHE A 22 8.52 43.65 58.05
CA PHE A 22 8.84 43.05 56.76
C PHE A 22 7.66 42.26 56.19
N LYS A 23 6.95 41.49 57.03
CA LYS A 23 5.70 40.80 56.65
C LYS A 23 4.58 41.79 56.30
N ALA A 24 4.52 42.94 56.95
CA ALA A 24 3.58 44.02 56.67
C ALA A 24 3.96 44.88 55.44
N GLN A 25 5.02 44.52 54.71
CA GLN A 25 5.59 45.24 53.55
C GLN A 25 6.21 46.62 53.85
N SER A 26 6.40 46.98 55.12
CA SER A 26 7.12 48.19 55.55
C SER A 26 8.64 47.95 55.59
N LYS A 27 9.25 47.76 54.42
CA LYS A 27 10.64 47.27 54.27
C LYS A 27 11.71 48.28 54.73
N ASP A 28 11.50 49.57 54.52
CA ASP A 28 12.46 50.61 54.92
C ASP A 28 12.52 50.77 56.45
N GLU A 29 11.38 50.66 57.13
CA GLU A 29 11.30 50.68 58.60
C GLU A 29 11.92 49.42 59.21
N ALA A 30 11.73 48.26 58.57
CA ALA A 30 12.39 47.01 58.96
C ALA A 30 13.93 47.11 58.84
N LEU A 31 14.46 47.78 57.82
CA LEU A 31 15.91 48.04 57.69
C LEU A 31 16.47 48.93 58.82
N ILE A 32 15.71 49.93 59.25
CA ILE A 32 16.09 50.82 60.36
C ILE A 32 16.19 49.99 61.64
N LEU A 33 15.23 49.12 61.92
CA LEU A 33 15.26 48.26 63.10
C LEU A 33 16.42 47.24 63.07
N CYS A 34 16.71 46.64 61.91
CA CYS A 34 17.89 45.80 61.77
C CYS A 34 19.20 46.58 61.96
N SER A 35 19.25 47.85 61.58
CA SER A 35 20.42 48.71 61.80
C SER A 35 20.61 49.04 63.28
N LYS A 36 19.52 49.35 64.00
CA LYS A 36 19.54 49.52 65.47
C LYS A 36 19.96 48.23 66.18
N ALA A 37 19.50 47.07 65.72
CA ALA A 37 19.91 45.78 66.26
C ALA A 37 21.43 45.53 66.12
N ILE A 38 22.03 45.97 64.99
CA ILE A 38 23.49 45.91 64.76
C ILE A 38 24.23 46.91 65.66
N GLU A 39 23.69 48.12 65.89
CA GLU A 39 24.29 49.13 66.77
C GLU A 39 24.32 48.67 68.23
N VAL A 40 23.24 48.03 68.70
CA VAL A 40 23.14 47.50 70.08
C VAL A 40 24.08 46.31 70.29
N ASN A 41 24.22 45.42 69.29
CA ASN A 41 25.19 44.33 69.35
C ASN A 41 25.83 44.04 67.98
N PRO A 42 27.02 44.61 67.70
CA PRO A 42 27.73 44.39 66.45
C PRO A 42 28.22 42.96 66.22
N GLN A 43 28.23 42.12 67.26
CA GLN A 43 28.68 40.72 67.23
C GLN A 43 27.51 39.74 67.08
N TYR A 44 26.32 40.20 66.64
CA TYR A 44 25.14 39.36 66.48
C TYR A 44 24.86 39.02 64.99
N PRO A 45 25.27 37.84 64.49
CA PRO A 45 25.22 37.49 63.05
C PRO A 45 23.82 37.56 62.44
N GLN A 46 22.78 37.21 63.21
CA GLN A 46 21.40 37.20 62.72
C GLN A 46 20.89 38.58 62.34
N ALA A 47 21.39 39.66 62.97
CA ALA A 47 21.01 41.03 62.61
C ALA A 47 21.50 41.41 61.21
N TYR A 48 22.73 41.01 60.86
CA TYR A 48 23.30 41.18 59.53
C TYR A 48 22.61 40.30 58.49
N LEU A 49 22.29 39.04 58.83
CA LEU A 49 21.53 38.13 57.96
C LEU A 49 20.14 38.70 57.62
N LYS A 50 19.38 39.14 58.63
CA LYS A 50 18.04 39.73 58.43
C LYS A 50 18.11 41.00 57.59
N LYS A 51 19.06 41.89 57.87
CA LYS A 51 19.28 43.10 57.05
C LYS A 51 19.60 42.75 55.58
N GLY A 52 20.47 41.77 55.36
CA GLY A 52 20.81 41.28 54.02
C GLY A 52 19.60 40.70 53.27
N ILE A 53 18.71 39.96 53.96
CA ILE A 53 17.47 39.43 53.36
C ILE A 53 16.53 40.55 52.91
N ILE A 54 16.32 41.57 53.75
CA ILE A 54 15.45 42.71 53.43
C ILE A 54 16.04 43.51 52.26
N LEU A 55 17.36 43.74 52.24
CA LEU A 55 18.05 44.41 51.13
C LEU A 55 17.95 43.62 49.81
N MET A 56 18.00 42.30 49.88
CA MET A 56 17.82 41.43 48.71
C MET A 56 16.40 41.56 48.13
N ASP A 57 15.39 41.70 49.00
CA ASP A 57 13.98 41.89 48.62
C ASP A 57 13.66 43.32 48.12
N LEU A 58 14.56 44.28 48.38
CA LEU A 58 14.59 45.63 47.80
C LEU A 58 15.46 45.73 46.54
N ASP A 59 15.90 44.58 45.99
CA ASP A 59 16.80 44.47 44.84
C ASP A 59 18.19 45.13 45.01
N LYS A 60 18.58 45.49 46.25
CA LYS A 60 19.90 46.02 46.60
C LYS A 60 20.93 44.89 46.79
N LYS A 61 21.13 44.11 45.73
CA LYS A 61 21.94 42.86 45.75
C LYS A 61 23.40 43.04 46.13
N LYS A 62 24.02 44.18 45.79
CA LYS A 62 25.43 44.47 46.13
C LYS A 62 25.59 44.69 47.63
N GLU A 63 24.76 45.56 48.20
CA GLU A 63 24.74 45.84 49.64
C GLU A 63 24.40 44.57 50.44
N ALA A 64 23.39 43.80 50.01
CA ALA A 64 23.03 42.53 50.65
C ALA A 64 24.21 41.55 50.73
N SER A 65 25.06 41.50 49.70
CA SER A 65 26.26 40.65 49.67
C SER A 65 27.25 40.98 50.78
N GLU A 66 27.48 42.27 51.04
CA GLU A 66 28.39 42.73 52.09
C GLU A 66 27.87 42.37 53.48
N TYR A 67 26.57 42.53 53.71
CA TYR A 67 25.95 42.16 54.98
C TYR A 67 25.95 40.64 55.19
N PHE A 68 25.74 39.83 54.14
CA PHE A 68 25.87 38.38 54.27
C PHE A 68 27.31 37.94 54.53
N GLN A 69 28.30 38.56 53.89
CA GLN A 69 29.72 38.27 54.15
C GLN A 69 30.11 38.60 55.60
N LYS A 70 29.69 39.77 56.11
CA LYS A 70 29.89 40.13 57.53
C LYS A 70 29.18 39.15 58.47
N ALA A 71 27.97 38.71 58.13
CA ALA A 71 27.26 37.70 58.91
C ALA A 71 28.02 36.36 58.93
N LEU A 72 28.65 35.99 57.81
CA LEU A 72 29.45 34.76 57.68
C LEU A 72 30.79 34.86 58.44
N GLU A 73 31.42 36.03 58.47
CA GLU A 73 32.64 36.25 59.27
C GLU A 73 32.38 36.06 60.77
N LEU A 74 31.20 36.49 61.24
CA LEU A 74 30.80 36.39 62.65
C LEU A 74 30.30 34.99 63.02
N ASP A 75 29.68 34.25 62.09
CA ASP A 75 29.27 32.85 62.28
C ASP A 75 29.53 32.00 61.02
N PRO A 76 30.79 31.52 60.85
CA PRO A 76 31.21 30.78 59.66
C PRO A 76 30.49 29.44 59.45
N LYS A 77 29.82 28.92 60.49
CA LYS A 77 29.10 27.64 60.44
C LYS A 77 27.61 27.82 60.23
N ASN A 78 27.11 29.06 60.13
CA ASN A 78 25.69 29.31 59.96
C ASN A 78 25.19 28.85 58.59
N ILE A 79 24.41 27.78 58.63
CA ILE A 79 23.85 27.13 57.45
C ILE A 79 22.91 28.06 56.68
N GLU A 80 22.15 28.90 57.37
CA GLU A 80 21.19 29.80 56.73
C GLU A 80 21.91 30.93 55.98
N ILE A 81 22.96 31.50 56.58
CA ILE A 81 23.82 32.52 55.94
C ILE A 81 24.47 31.95 54.68
N LEU A 82 25.05 30.75 54.75
CA LEU A 82 25.72 30.10 53.63
C LEU A 82 24.76 29.79 52.47
N LYS A 83 23.54 29.32 52.77
CA LYS A 83 22.49 29.12 51.74
C LYS A 83 22.18 30.42 51.00
N LYS A 84 22.06 31.54 51.71
CA LYS A 84 21.77 32.86 51.11
C LYS A 84 22.94 33.35 50.25
N ILE A 85 24.18 33.22 50.71
CA ILE A 85 25.39 33.61 49.97
C ILE A 85 25.53 32.80 48.69
N VAL A 86 25.44 31.47 48.76
CA VAL A 86 25.56 30.61 47.56
C VAL A 86 24.46 30.92 46.56
N THR A 87 23.23 31.17 47.03
CA THR A 87 22.12 31.57 46.14
C THR A 87 22.39 32.91 45.45
N LEU A 88 22.91 33.89 46.21
CA LEU A 88 23.25 35.21 45.68
C LEU A 88 24.40 35.14 44.66
N ASN A 89 25.48 34.43 45.01
CA ASN A 89 26.64 34.24 44.12
C ASN A 89 26.23 33.52 42.83
N ASN A 90 25.39 32.48 42.93
CA ASN A 90 24.82 31.81 41.78
C ASN A 90 23.97 32.75 40.90
N ASN A 91 23.24 33.70 41.49
CA ASN A 91 22.46 34.69 40.72
C ASN A 91 23.37 35.74 40.06
N GLN A 92 24.52 36.04 40.65
CA GLN A 92 25.55 36.94 40.12
C GLN A 92 26.55 36.25 39.17
N GLN A 93 26.30 34.99 38.79
CA GLN A 93 27.19 34.17 37.96
C GLN A 93 28.59 33.91 38.57
N LYS A 94 28.76 34.11 39.88
CA LYS A 94 29.97 33.79 40.65
C LYS A 94 29.97 32.31 41.06
N TYR A 95 30.04 31.43 40.06
CA TYR A 95 29.91 29.98 40.29
C TYR A 95 31.12 29.38 41.01
N SER A 96 32.33 29.89 40.77
CA SER A 96 33.55 29.43 41.45
C SER A 96 33.50 29.63 42.96
N GLU A 97 33.13 30.83 43.40
CA GLU A 97 32.95 31.17 44.82
C GLU A 97 31.84 30.32 45.46
N SER A 98 30.74 30.08 44.72
CA SER A 98 29.63 29.22 45.16
C SER A 98 30.04 27.76 45.36
N LEU A 99 30.86 27.23 44.44
CA LEU A 99 31.41 25.87 44.54
C LEU A 99 32.42 25.75 45.67
N GLN A 100 33.28 26.76 45.87
CA GLN A 100 34.24 26.78 46.98
C GLN A 100 33.53 26.71 48.33
N LEU A 101 32.54 27.57 48.56
CA LEU A 101 31.75 27.56 49.80
C LEU A 101 31.00 26.23 50.00
N SER A 102 30.43 25.67 48.94
CA SER A 102 29.74 24.38 49.02
C SER A 102 30.70 23.22 49.31
N ASN A 103 31.91 23.23 48.73
CA ASN A 103 32.94 22.22 49.00
C ASN A 103 33.50 22.36 50.42
N GLN A 104 33.69 23.58 50.93
CA GLN A 104 34.10 23.81 52.32
C GLN A 104 33.08 23.24 53.30
N LEU A 105 31.78 23.38 53.03
CA LEU A 105 30.72 22.76 53.85
C LEU A 105 30.83 21.24 53.89
N ILE A 106 31.06 20.60 52.73
CA ILE A 106 31.20 19.15 52.61
C ILE A 106 32.49 18.66 53.30
N GLN A 107 33.59 19.41 53.19
CA GLN A 107 34.86 19.06 53.83
C GLN A 107 34.81 19.18 55.36
N ASN A 108 34.15 20.23 55.86
CA ASN A 108 34.00 20.47 57.30
C ASN A 108 33.04 19.46 57.96
N ASP A 109 32.01 19.02 57.24
CA ASP A 109 31.07 17.99 57.68
C ASP A 109 30.56 17.17 56.49
N PRO A 110 31.10 15.96 56.27
CA PRO A 110 30.67 15.07 55.20
C PRO A 110 29.22 14.57 55.33
N GLN A 111 28.58 14.69 56.50
CA GLN A 111 27.17 14.36 56.71
C GLN A 111 26.25 15.56 56.43
N ASN A 112 26.81 16.72 56.09
CA ASN A 112 26.04 17.93 55.79
C ASN A 112 25.38 17.85 54.41
N PHE A 113 24.15 17.35 54.38
CA PHE A 113 23.33 17.26 53.18
C PHE A 113 23.16 18.59 52.43
N ILE A 114 23.25 19.73 53.13
CA ILE A 114 23.04 21.06 52.54
C ILE A 114 24.22 21.45 51.66
N GLY A 115 25.44 21.07 52.03
CA GLY A 115 26.62 21.30 51.19
C GLY A 115 26.47 20.62 49.82
N TYR A 116 26.04 19.36 49.82
CA TYR A 116 25.74 18.62 48.59
C TYR A 116 24.58 19.23 47.79
N TYR A 117 23.49 19.65 48.45
CA TYR A 117 22.37 20.34 47.80
C TYR A 117 22.81 21.65 47.11
N LEU A 118 23.54 22.51 47.81
CA LEU A 118 24.02 23.80 47.30
C LEU A 118 25.03 23.62 46.15
N LYS A 119 25.88 22.60 46.23
CA LYS A 119 26.76 22.20 45.14
C LYS A 119 25.97 21.74 43.92
N GLY A 120 24.95 20.89 44.11
CA GLY A 120 24.04 20.47 43.04
C GLY A 120 23.30 21.63 42.37
N CYS A 121 22.83 22.61 43.16
CA CYS A 121 22.21 23.84 42.63
C CYS A 121 23.16 24.64 41.74
N THR A 122 24.42 24.75 42.16
CA THR A 122 25.46 25.49 41.43
C THR A 122 25.83 24.78 40.13
N LEU A 123 26.05 23.46 40.19
CA LEU A 123 26.36 22.62 39.02
C LEU A 123 25.22 22.59 37.99
N MET A 124 23.96 22.64 38.45
CA MET A 124 22.81 22.79 37.55
C MET A 124 22.92 24.06 36.69
N ARG A 125 23.37 25.17 37.29
CA ARG A 125 23.49 26.46 36.60
C ARG A 125 24.67 26.49 35.64
N THR A 126 25.72 25.70 35.89
CA THR A 126 26.86 25.52 34.97
C THR A 126 26.61 24.45 33.90
N LEU A 127 25.39 23.89 33.82
CA LEU A 127 24.99 22.82 32.90
C LEU A 127 25.72 21.48 33.11
N SER A 128 26.42 21.31 34.24
CA SER A 128 27.09 20.07 34.64
C SER A 128 26.08 19.09 35.25
N TYR A 129 25.12 18.63 34.44
CA TYR A 129 23.93 17.92 34.93
C TYR A 129 24.22 16.58 35.62
N ASP A 130 25.17 15.79 35.13
CA ASP A 130 25.46 14.48 35.73
C ASP A 130 26.10 14.60 37.13
N GLU A 131 27.06 15.52 37.28
CA GLU A 131 27.64 15.83 38.59
C GLU A 131 26.62 16.47 39.53
N ALA A 132 25.73 17.32 39.00
CA ALA A 132 24.65 17.92 39.78
C ALA A 132 23.71 16.85 40.35
N LEU A 133 23.31 15.86 39.53
CA LEU A 133 22.47 14.74 39.96
C LEU A 133 23.16 13.91 41.04
N LEU A 134 24.45 13.57 40.88
CA LEU A 134 25.20 12.82 41.89
C LEU A 134 25.23 13.54 43.24
N ASN A 135 25.48 14.86 43.25
CA ASN A 135 25.48 15.63 44.49
C ASN A 135 24.07 15.76 45.08
N LEU A 136 23.02 15.88 44.27
CA LEU A 136 21.64 15.88 44.76
C LEU A 136 21.24 14.51 45.34
N ASP A 137 21.74 13.42 44.77
CA ASP A 137 21.51 12.06 45.28
C ASP A 137 22.17 11.86 46.63
N GLN A 138 23.42 12.27 46.78
CA GLN A 138 24.11 12.28 48.08
C GLN A 138 23.38 13.16 49.11
N SER A 139 22.86 14.33 48.70
CA SER A 139 22.05 15.16 49.60
C SER A 139 20.77 14.46 50.06
N LEU A 140 20.09 13.75 49.15
CA LEU A 140 18.83 13.04 49.44
C LEU A 140 19.03 11.75 50.22
N GLU A 141 20.18 11.07 50.07
CA GLU A 141 20.59 9.93 50.90
C GLU A 141 20.80 10.36 52.36
N LEU A 142 21.45 11.50 52.56
CA LEU A 142 21.71 12.07 53.89
C LEU A 142 20.45 12.67 54.53
N ASN A 143 19.56 13.26 53.74
CA ASN A 143 18.26 13.74 54.21
C ASN A 143 17.17 13.62 53.13
N PRO A 144 16.29 12.61 53.23
CA PRO A 144 15.20 12.38 52.28
C PRO A 144 14.09 13.44 52.29
N ASP A 145 13.92 14.23 53.36
CA ASP A 145 12.80 15.15 53.53
C ASP A 145 13.01 16.52 52.85
N GLN A 146 13.87 16.56 51.82
CA GLN A 146 14.21 17.77 51.09
C GLN A 146 13.45 17.92 49.77
N PHE A 147 12.26 18.52 49.84
CA PHE A 147 11.46 18.78 48.64
C PHE A 147 12.19 19.63 47.59
N ASN A 148 13.05 20.56 48.01
CA ASN A 148 13.85 21.41 47.11
C ASN A 148 14.85 20.59 46.28
N ALA A 149 15.52 19.60 46.90
CA ALA A 149 16.46 18.74 46.20
C ALA A 149 15.75 17.88 45.15
N TYR A 150 14.59 17.31 45.49
CA TYR A 150 13.74 16.60 44.52
C TYR A 150 13.27 17.49 43.37
N ASN A 151 12.87 18.74 43.63
CA ASN A 151 12.46 19.69 42.59
C ASN A 151 13.58 20.02 41.60
N ILE A 152 14.79 20.24 42.10
CA ILE A 152 15.96 20.53 41.26
C ILE A 152 16.36 19.29 40.48
N LYS A 153 16.36 18.11 41.12
CA LYS A 153 16.62 16.83 40.47
C LYS A 153 15.63 16.59 39.31
N ALA A 154 14.33 16.78 39.56
CA ALA A 154 13.28 16.68 38.55
C ALA A 154 13.50 17.66 37.38
N TYR A 155 13.88 18.90 37.68
CA TYR A 155 14.18 19.90 36.67
C TYR A 155 15.38 19.51 35.78
N ILE A 156 16.46 18.99 36.36
CA ILE A 156 17.62 18.51 35.60
C ILE A 156 17.22 17.34 34.69
N LEU A 157 16.46 16.38 35.20
CA LEU A 157 15.96 15.25 34.41
C LEU A 157 15.05 15.71 33.26
N SER A 158 14.19 16.71 33.49
CA SER A 158 13.41 17.37 32.43
C SER A 158 14.32 17.96 31.33
N LYS A 159 15.42 18.63 31.71
CA LYS A 159 16.38 19.19 30.74
C LYS A 159 17.14 18.12 29.96
N LYS A 160 17.34 16.93 30.54
CA LYS A 160 17.89 15.75 29.85
C LYS A 160 16.87 15.00 28.98
N GLY A 161 15.60 15.44 28.95
CA GLY A 161 14.52 14.77 28.22
C GLY A 161 13.91 13.56 28.93
N GLN A 162 14.36 13.25 30.14
CA GLN A 162 13.91 12.13 30.98
C GLN A 162 12.58 12.45 31.67
N THR A 163 11.53 12.57 30.86
CA THR A 163 10.24 13.17 31.26
C THR A 163 9.51 12.36 32.34
N LYS A 164 9.50 11.02 32.24
CA LYS A 164 8.82 10.14 33.22
C LYS A 164 9.48 10.19 34.60
N GLU A 165 10.81 10.21 34.62
CA GLU A 165 11.61 10.27 35.85
C GLU A 165 11.48 11.65 36.50
N ALA A 166 11.44 12.72 35.71
CA ALA A 166 11.16 14.07 36.20
C ALA A 166 9.80 14.15 36.92
N ILE A 167 8.74 13.58 36.34
CA ILE A 167 7.40 13.54 36.96
C ILE A 167 7.44 12.81 38.31
N TYR A 168 8.12 11.66 38.39
CA TYR A 168 8.27 10.91 39.63
C TYR A 168 8.91 11.75 40.75
N PHE A 169 9.97 12.49 40.45
CA PHE A 169 10.63 13.34 41.44
C PHE A 169 9.83 14.62 41.76
N TYR A 170 9.05 15.16 40.82
CA TYR A 170 8.08 16.21 41.15
C TYR A 170 6.99 15.69 42.09
N ASP A 171 6.51 14.45 41.93
CA ASP A 171 5.55 13.84 42.86
C ASP A 171 6.13 13.65 44.26
N LYS A 172 7.40 13.25 44.36
CA LYS A 172 8.11 13.21 45.65
C LYS A 172 8.20 14.60 46.29
N ALA A 173 8.57 15.63 45.52
CA ALA A 173 8.61 16.99 46.02
C ALA A 173 7.23 17.49 46.50
N ILE A 174 6.17 17.21 45.74
CA ILE A 174 4.78 17.57 46.08
C ILE A 174 4.31 16.86 47.35
N SER A 175 4.67 15.57 47.53
CA SER A 175 4.29 14.81 48.72
C SER A 175 4.87 15.39 50.02
N LEU A 176 6.06 16.00 49.94
CA LEU A 176 6.72 16.64 51.07
C LEU A 176 6.22 18.07 51.29
N LYS A 177 5.90 18.80 50.21
CA LYS A 177 5.39 20.17 50.27
C LYS A 177 4.23 20.41 49.29
N PRO A 178 2.97 20.11 49.71
CA PRO A 178 1.80 20.17 48.82
C PRO A 178 1.36 21.58 48.40
N ASP A 179 1.80 22.64 49.08
CA ASP A 179 1.44 24.04 48.82
C ASP A 179 2.40 24.76 47.85
N TYR A 180 3.47 24.08 47.42
CA TYR A 180 4.49 24.67 46.55
C TYR A 180 4.09 24.64 45.07
N GLN A 181 3.50 25.75 44.59
CA GLN A 181 2.94 25.88 43.24
C GLN A 181 3.89 25.55 42.09
N LEU A 182 5.20 25.84 42.25
CA LEU A 182 6.18 25.62 41.18
C LEU A 182 6.35 24.14 40.84
N SER A 183 6.21 23.23 41.82
CA SER A 183 6.28 21.78 41.56
C SER A 183 5.15 21.33 40.64
N TYR A 184 3.91 21.75 40.89
CA TYR A 184 2.78 21.44 40.02
C TYR A 184 2.94 22.05 38.63
N THR A 185 3.39 23.31 38.54
CA THR A 185 3.59 24.00 37.27
C THR A 185 4.62 23.28 36.40
N ASN A 186 5.76 22.87 36.99
CA ASN A 186 6.78 22.13 36.26
C ASN A 186 6.32 20.70 35.92
N LYS A 187 5.60 20.03 36.82
CA LYS A 187 5.00 18.72 36.55
C LYS A 187 4.03 18.77 35.37
N ILE A 188 3.17 19.80 35.30
CA ILE A 188 2.24 20.05 34.19
C ILE A 188 2.98 20.15 32.85
N ILE A 189 4.11 20.86 32.81
CA ILE A 189 4.92 20.98 31.58
C ILE A 189 5.36 19.60 31.11
N GLU A 190 5.83 18.74 32.01
CA GLU A 190 6.25 17.37 31.68
C GLU A 190 5.07 16.46 31.31
N LEU A 191 3.94 16.56 32.01
CA LEU A 191 2.72 15.81 31.69
C LEU A 191 2.17 16.16 30.31
N ASN A 192 2.21 17.44 29.94
CA ASN A 192 1.79 17.91 28.63
C ASN A 192 2.68 17.35 27.51
N LYS A 193 4.00 17.22 27.73
CA LYS A 193 4.92 16.57 26.77
C LYS A 193 4.58 15.09 26.55
N LEU A 194 4.12 14.38 27.59
CA LEU A 194 3.67 12.98 27.49
C LEU A 194 2.23 12.84 26.98
N GLY A 195 1.52 13.93 26.72
CA GLY A 195 0.10 13.91 26.35
C GLY A 195 -0.83 13.47 27.48
N GLN A 196 -0.38 13.48 28.74
CA GLN A 196 -1.16 13.08 29.91
C GLN A 196 -2.06 14.22 30.42
N LYS A 197 -3.00 14.63 29.57
CA LYS A 197 -3.84 15.83 29.79
C LYS A 197 -4.71 15.75 31.04
N GLN A 198 -5.26 14.58 31.37
CA GLN A 198 -6.09 14.40 32.57
C GLN A 198 -5.30 14.65 33.87
N GLN A 199 -4.09 14.12 33.98
CA GLN A 199 -3.26 14.35 35.16
C GLN A 199 -2.82 15.82 35.27
N SER A 200 -2.60 16.47 34.12
CA SER A 200 -2.30 17.90 34.04
C SER A 200 -3.45 18.75 34.60
N ILE A 201 -4.70 18.39 34.28
CA ILE A 201 -5.91 19.02 34.82
C ILE A 201 -5.98 18.87 36.34
N VAL A 202 -5.69 17.68 36.89
CA VAL A 202 -5.65 17.47 38.35
C VAL A 202 -4.62 18.40 39.02
N CYS A 203 -3.46 18.60 38.39
CA CYS A 203 -2.48 19.55 38.89
C CYS A 203 -2.98 21.01 38.80
N TYR A 204 -3.72 21.39 37.75
CA TYR A 204 -4.35 22.71 37.68
C TYR A 204 -5.45 22.89 38.73
N ASP A 205 -6.22 21.86 39.06
CA ASP A 205 -7.20 21.91 40.14
C ASP A 205 -6.54 22.20 41.48
N LYS A 206 -5.41 21.54 41.77
CA LYS A 206 -4.60 21.86 42.96
C LYS A 206 -4.03 23.27 42.94
N LEU A 207 -3.56 23.76 41.79
CA LEU A 207 -3.11 25.16 41.68
C LEU A 207 -4.26 26.17 41.90
N LEU A 208 -5.47 25.84 41.48
CA LEU A 208 -6.66 26.68 41.68
C LEU A 208 -7.20 26.60 43.12
N GLU A 209 -7.04 25.48 43.83
CA GLU A 209 -7.27 25.39 45.27
C GLU A 209 -6.32 26.33 46.03
N LEU A 210 -5.04 26.38 45.62
CA LEU A 210 -4.01 27.22 46.25
C LEU A 210 -4.12 28.70 45.87
N ASN A 211 -4.54 29.01 44.64
CA ASN A 211 -4.74 30.37 44.15
C ASN A 211 -6.01 30.49 43.28
N PRO A 212 -7.19 30.67 43.91
CA PRO A 212 -8.47 30.69 43.19
C PRO A 212 -8.68 31.89 42.26
N LYS A 213 -7.86 32.94 42.37
CA LYS A 213 -8.01 34.20 41.61
C LYS A 213 -7.12 34.27 40.36
N SER A 214 -6.44 33.19 40.00
CA SER A 214 -5.57 33.15 38.83
C SER A 214 -6.35 32.87 37.54
N ALA A 215 -6.68 33.93 36.79
CA ALA A 215 -7.33 33.81 35.47
C ALA A 215 -6.53 32.90 34.51
N ASN A 216 -5.20 33.06 34.49
CA ASN A 216 -4.28 32.26 33.68
C ASN A 216 -4.41 30.75 33.93
N TYR A 217 -4.61 30.31 35.18
CA TYR A 217 -4.80 28.89 35.48
C TYR A 217 -6.12 28.35 34.93
N TYR A 218 -7.20 29.14 35.02
CA TYR A 218 -8.48 28.79 34.39
C TYR A 218 -8.35 28.72 32.86
N THR A 219 -7.72 29.69 32.22
CA THR A 219 -7.49 29.69 30.75
C THR A 219 -6.69 28.47 30.30
N LYS A 220 -5.60 28.14 31.00
CA LYS A 220 -4.77 26.97 30.69
C LYS A 220 -5.48 25.63 30.94
N LYS A 221 -6.25 25.52 32.03
CA LYS A 221 -7.10 24.35 32.31
C LYS A 221 -8.17 24.19 31.23
N GLY A 222 -8.87 25.27 30.86
CA GLY A 222 -9.90 25.29 29.83
C GLY A 222 -9.38 24.77 28.49
N LYS A 223 -8.17 25.19 28.08
CA LYS A 223 -7.53 24.70 26.86
C LYS A 223 -7.32 23.18 26.86
N LEU A 224 -6.87 22.61 27.97
CA LEU A 224 -6.71 21.14 28.10
C LEU A 224 -8.06 20.40 28.10
N LEU A 225 -9.14 21.05 28.54
CA LEU A 225 -10.48 20.49 28.52
C LEU A 225 -11.08 20.47 27.11
N ILE A 226 -10.83 21.50 26.28
CA ILE A 226 -11.17 21.48 24.83
C ILE A 226 -10.56 20.25 24.18
N ASP A 227 -9.27 20.03 24.43
CA ASP A 227 -8.48 18.92 23.90
C ASP A 227 -8.99 17.53 24.31
N LEU A 228 -9.78 17.43 25.39
CA LEU A 228 -10.43 16.21 25.86
C LEU A 228 -11.91 16.13 25.47
N ASN A 229 -12.40 17.08 24.67
CA ASN A 229 -13.81 17.25 24.30
C ASN A 229 -14.75 17.50 25.49
N LEU A 230 -14.23 17.99 26.63
CA LEU A 230 -15.02 18.35 27.81
C LEU A 230 -15.47 19.81 27.72
N PHE A 231 -16.30 20.09 26.72
CA PHE A 231 -16.63 21.44 26.28
C PHE A 231 -17.38 22.27 27.33
N GLY A 232 -18.29 21.67 28.11
CA GLY A 232 -19.04 22.38 29.15
C GLY A 232 -18.14 22.88 30.29
N GLU A 233 -17.21 22.05 30.74
CA GLU A 233 -16.23 22.45 31.76
C GLU A 233 -15.24 23.49 31.23
N ALA A 234 -14.84 23.38 29.96
CA ALA A 234 -13.99 24.36 29.31
C ALA A 234 -14.65 25.75 29.27
N ASP A 235 -15.92 25.85 28.87
CA ASP A 235 -16.66 27.13 28.84
C ASP A 235 -16.77 27.76 30.24
N LEU A 236 -17.02 26.95 31.27
CA LEU A 236 -17.02 27.41 32.66
C LEU A 236 -15.66 27.97 33.09
N CYS A 237 -14.56 27.31 32.70
CA CYS A 237 -13.22 27.81 32.96
C CYS A 237 -12.97 29.16 32.27
N PHE A 238 -13.32 29.30 30.98
CA PHE A 238 -13.11 30.57 30.27
C PHE A 238 -14.00 31.70 30.80
N LYS A 239 -15.27 31.43 31.16
CA LYS A 239 -16.14 32.42 31.81
C LYS A 239 -15.53 32.91 33.12
N LYS A 240 -15.05 32.00 33.98
CA LYS A 240 -14.36 32.37 35.22
C LYS A 240 -13.07 33.15 34.97
N ALA A 241 -12.29 32.79 33.96
CA ALA A 241 -11.08 33.53 33.60
C ALA A 241 -11.41 34.98 33.19
N ILE A 242 -12.43 35.17 32.34
CA ILE A 242 -12.91 36.48 31.89
C ILE A 242 -13.54 37.29 33.04
N GLU A 243 -14.25 36.65 33.96
CA GLU A 243 -14.79 37.31 35.17
C GLU A 243 -13.67 37.83 36.08
N LEU A 244 -12.57 37.08 36.21
CA LEU A 244 -11.41 37.45 37.03
C LEU A 244 -10.52 38.48 36.35
N ASP A 245 -10.36 38.38 35.03
CA ASP A 245 -9.62 39.33 34.20
C ASP A 245 -10.36 39.59 32.87
N PRO A 246 -11.18 40.65 32.80
CA PRO A 246 -11.90 41.01 31.58
C PRO A 246 -11.01 41.45 30.41
N LYS A 247 -9.69 41.59 30.62
CA LYS A 247 -8.73 41.94 29.58
C LYS A 247 -7.90 40.73 29.11
N ASP A 248 -8.18 39.52 29.61
CA ASP A 248 -7.52 38.29 29.18
C ASP A 248 -7.94 37.93 27.74
N THR A 249 -7.17 38.43 26.77
CA THR A 249 -7.39 38.16 25.34
C THR A 249 -7.26 36.68 25.00
N ASP A 250 -6.41 35.93 25.72
CA ASP A 250 -6.24 34.50 25.48
C ASP A 250 -7.50 33.74 25.88
N ALA A 251 -8.15 34.09 26.99
CA ALA A 251 -9.43 33.50 27.38
C ALA A 251 -10.52 33.70 26.32
N TYR A 252 -10.61 34.91 25.74
CA TYR A 252 -11.55 35.19 24.64
C TYR A 252 -11.22 34.40 23.37
N ILE A 253 -9.95 34.32 22.96
CA ILE A 253 -9.52 33.52 21.80
C ILE A 253 -9.86 32.03 22.01
N GLN A 254 -9.48 31.47 23.17
CA GLN A 254 -9.72 30.03 23.45
C GLN A 254 -11.21 29.71 23.55
N ARG A 255 -12.03 30.62 24.10
CA ARG A 255 -13.49 30.48 24.09
C ARG A 255 -14.07 30.58 22.67
N GLY A 256 -13.51 31.43 21.82
CA GLY A 256 -13.85 31.49 20.39
C GLY A 256 -13.56 30.16 19.66
N ILE A 257 -12.40 29.54 19.94
CA ILE A 257 -12.03 28.21 19.41
C ILE A 257 -12.99 27.13 19.93
N LEU A 258 -13.33 27.16 21.22
CA LEU A 258 -14.31 26.24 21.80
C LEU A 258 -15.68 26.33 21.09
N ASN A 259 -16.19 27.55 20.88
CA ASN A 259 -17.47 27.76 20.20
C ASN A 259 -17.41 27.31 18.74
N TYR A 260 -16.27 27.49 18.06
CA TYR A 260 -16.04 26.97 16.71
C TYR A 260 -16.15 25.44 16.66
N GLU A 261 -15.52 24.71 17.59
CA GLU A 261 -15.60 23.24 17.68
C GLU A 261 -17.04 22.77 17.97
N GLN A 262 -17.81 23.55 18.72
CA GLN A 262 -19.24 23.32 18.95
C GLN A 262 -20.14 23.75 17.78
N LYS A 263 -19.57 24.27 16.69
CA LYS A 263 -20.28 24.83 15.52
C LYS A 263 -21.16 26.06 15.83
N GLN A 264 -20.89 26.73 16.96
CA GLN A 264 -21.47 28.00 17.37
C GLN A 264 -20.65 29.14 16.76
N TYR A 265 -20.89 29.39 15.47
CA TYR A 265 -20.04 30.25 14.67
C TYR A 265 -20.19 31.75 15.00
N ASP A 266 -21.39 32.18 15.40
CA ASP A 266 -21.64 33.59 15.72
C ASP A 266 -21.03 33.95 17.09
N GLU A 267 -21.20 33.08 18.07
CA GLU A 267 -20.58 33.20 19.41
C GLU A 267 -19.05 33.07 19.36
N SER A 268 -18.53 32.32 18.38
CA SER A 268 -17.10 32.25 18.08
C SER A 268 -16.58 33.60 17.56
N LEU A 269 -17.25 34.19 16.56
CA LEU A 269 -16.90 35.52 16.05
C LEU A 269 -16.99 36.58 17.13
N GLU A 270 -18.05 36.59 17.92
CA GLU A 270 -18.21 37.56 19.00
C GLU A 270 -17.03 37.50 19.96
N SER A 271 -16.66 36.31 20.42
CA SER A 271 -15.52 36.13 21.34
C SER A 271 -14.19 36.57 20.70
N LEU A 272 -13.96 36.25 19.43
CA LEU A 272 -12.74 36.64 18.71
C LEU A 272 -12.68 38.15 18.44
N TYR A 273 -13.80 38.79 18.12
CA TYR A 273 -13.86 40.24 17.97
C TYR A 273 -13.67 40.97 19.30
N ARG A 274 -14.20 40.45 20.41
CA ARG A 274 -13.90 40.99 21.75
C ARG A 274 -12.40 40.95 22.06
N ALA A 275 -11.70 39.87 21.71
CA ALA A 275 -10.24 39.82 21.86
C ALA A 275 -9.55 40.92 21.04
N LEU A 276 -10.00 41.16 19.80
CA LEU A 276 -9.46 42.20 18.93
C LEU A 276 -9.82 43.63 19.35
N GLU A 277 -10.98 43.84 20.00
CA GLU A 277 -11.35 45.12 20.61
C GLU A 277 -10.40 45.48 21.76
N ILE A 278 -9.97 44.48 22.54
CA ILE A 278 -9.01 44.66 23.65
C ILE A 278 -7.60 44.87 23.09
N ASN A 279 -7.19 44.06 22.11
CA ASN A 279 -5.89 44.18 21.45
C ASN A 279 -6.02 43.91 19.93
N PRO A 280 -5.93 44.95 19.08
CA PRO A 280 -6.02 44.80 17.63
C PRO A 280 -4.85 44.04 16.98
N PHE A 281 -3.72 43.88 17.67
CA PHE A 281 -2.49 43.28 17.14
C PHE A 281 -2.36 41.78 17.46
N LEU A 282 -3.48 41.06 17.53
CA LEU A 282 -3.50 39.62 17.81
C LEU A 282 -3.56 38.80 16.51
N SER A 283 -2.41 38.36 16.02
CA SER A 283 -2.31 37.53 14.80
C SER A 283 -3.10 36.22 14.92
N GLU A 284 -3.08 35.59 16.11
CA GLU A 284 -3.83 34.36 16.37
C GLU A 284 -5.34 34.57 16.22
N ALA A 285 -5.90 35.68 16.74
CA ALA A 285 -7.33 35.96 16.63
C ALA A 285 -7.75 36.12 15.16
N HIS A 286 -6.97 36.87 14.36
CA HIS A 286 -7.21 37.00 12.92
C HIS A 286 -7.13 35.66 12.18
N LEU A 287 -6.20 34.78 12.57
CA LEU A 287 -6.09 33.43 11.99
C LEU A 287 -7.31 32.56 12.32
N GLN A 288 -7.81 32.61 13.55
CA GLN A 288 -9.02 31.86 13.95
C GLN A 288 -10.27 32.37 13.22
N ILE A 289 -10.41 33.69 13.06
CA ILE A 289 -11.49 34.28 12.24
C ILE A 289 -11.38 33.80 10.79
N ALA A 290 -10.17 33.73 10.23
CA ALA A 290 -9.98 33.21 8.88
C ALA A 290 -10.39 31.73 8.75
N VAL A 291 -10.05 30.90 9.73
CA VAL A 291 -10.46 29.48 9.76
C VAL A 291 -11.98 29.36 9.75
N LEU A 292 -12.66 30.20 10.55
CA LEU A 292 -14.11 30.24 10.58
C LEU A 292 -14.72 30.65 9.22
N PHE A 293 -14.23 31.74 8.61
CA PHE A 293 -14.71 32.16 7.28
C PHE A 293 -14.46 31.09 6.21
N LYS A 294 -13.32 30.39 6.26
CA LYS A 294 -13.05 29.26 5.36
C LYS A 294 -14.10 28.16 5.51
N THR A 295 -14.47 27.81 6.74
CA THR A 295 -15.51 26.80 7.03
C THR A 295 -16.89 27.25 6.55
N GLN A 296 -17.18 28.55 6.61
CA GLN A 296 -18.38 29.16 6.02
C GLN A 296 -18.32 29.33 4.48
N LYS A 297 -17.24 28.88 3.82
CA LYS A 297 -16.95 29.07 2.39
C LYS A 297 -16.82 30.54 1.95
N LYS A 298 -16.61 31.45 2.89
CA LYS A 298 -16.30 32.87 2.68
C LYS A 298 -14.81 33.04 2.43
N TYR A 299 -14.36 32.60 1.26
CA TYR A 299 -12.92 32.43 0.99
C TYR A 299 -12.17 33.76 0.86
N GLN A 300 -12.82 34.85 0.41
CA GLN A 300 -12.17 36.16 0.28
C GLN A 300 -11.92 36.78 1.66
N GLU A 301 -12.94 36.78 2.52
CA GLU A 301 -12.87 37.29 3.89
C GLU A 301 -11.88 36.48 4.74
N SER A 302 -11.82 35.16 4.49
CA SER A 302 -10.79 34.29 5.06
C SER A 302 -9.39 34.74 4.62
N LEU A 303 -9.16 34.96 3.32
CA LEU A 303 -7.86 35.38 2.80
C LEU A 303 -7.42 36.75 3.35
N GLU A 304 -8.35 37.71 3.42
CA GLU A 304 -8.10 39.02 4.04
C GLU A 304 -7.69 38.89 5.51
N SER A 305 -8.39 38.03 6.25
CA SER A 305 -8.10 37.80 7.67
C SER A 305 -6.74 37.11 7.87
N ILE A 306 -6.35 36.18 6.99
CA ILE A 306 -5.01 35.58 6.99
C ILE A 306 -3.93 36.62 6.67
N ASN A 307 -4.17 37.50 5.69
CA ASN A 307 -3.23 38.56 5.33
C ASN A 307 -3.02 39.51 6.51
N LYS A 308 -4.09 39.92 7.21
CA LYS A 308 -3.98 40.73 8.45
C LYS A 308 -3.13 40.03 9.52
N ALA A 309 -3.32 38.73 9.72
CA ALA A 309 -2.50 37.96 10.67
C ALA A 309 -1.00 37.98 10.29
N ILE A 310 -0.68 37.88 8.99
CA ILE A 310 0.70 37.94 8.47
C ILE A 310 1.27 39.36 8.55
N ASP A 311 0.46 40.39 8.30
CA ASP A 311 0.89 41.79 8.37
C ASP A 311 1.24 42.20 9.81
N ILE A 312 0.54 41.64 10.80
CA ILE A 312 0.83 41.84 12.23
C ILE A 312 2.06 41.04 12.66
N ASP A 313 2.14 39.76 12.27
CA ASP A 313 3.28 38.89 12.56
C ASP A 313 3.80 38.20 11.28
N PHE A 314 4.85 38.79 10.71
CA PHE A 314 5.48 38.28 9.49
C PHE A 314 6.26 36.98 9.70
N GLN A 315 6.51 36.57 10.95
CA GLN A 315 7.15 35.29 11.29
C GLN A 315 6.13 34.19 11.61
N PHE A 316 4.83 34.45 11.42
CA PHE A 316 3.78 33.52 11.81
C PHE A 316 3.61 32.37 10.81
N GLN A 317 4.41 31.31 10.97
CA GLN A 317 4.41 30.16 10.05
C GLN A 317 3.04 29.48 9.90
N GLN A 318 2.21 29.50 10.94
CA GLN A 318 0.86 28.92 10.88
C GLN A 318 -0.04 29.67 9.90
N ALA A 319 0.05 31.01 9.85
CA ALA A 319 -0.73 31.82 8.93
C ALA A 319 -0.35 31.56 7.47
N PHE A 320 0.95 31.45 7.16
CA PHE A 320 1.40 31.04 5.82
C PHE A 320 0.89 29.65 5.44
N ASN A 321 0.96 28.67 6.34
CA ASN A 321 0.40 27.34 6.06
C ASN A 321 -1.12 27.38 5.83
N LYS A 322 -1.88 28.14 6.63
CA LYS A 322 -3.33 28.31 6.43
C LYS A 322 -3.65 29.05 5.13
N LYS A 323 -2.83 30.02 4.73
CA LYS A 323 -2.93 30.68 3.43
C LYS A 323 -2.75 29.67 2.30
N GLY A 324 -1.73 28.81 2.39
CA GLY A 324 -1.50 27.73 1.42
C GLY A 324 -2.67 26.76 1.31
N GLU A 325 -3.23 26.32 2.45
CA GLU A 325 -4.44 25.47 2.48
C GLU A 325 -5.62 26.14 1.76
N LEU A 326 -5.84 27.43 2.00
CA LEU A 326 -6.93 28.20 1.37
C LEU A 326 -6.71 28.38 -0.13
N LEU A 327 -5.48 28.70 -0.55
CA LEU A 327 -5.12 28.87 -1.95
C LEU A 327 -5.25 27.55 -2.74
N GLN A 328 -4.94 26.42 -2.13
CA GLN A 328 -5.16 25.10 -2.71
C GLN A 328 -6.66 24.85 -2.99
N ILE A 329 -7.55 25.22 -2.05
CA ILE A 329 -9.01 25.13 -2.27
C ILE A 329 -9.46 26.03 -3.43
N LEU A 330 -8.82 27.19 -3.59
CA LEU A 330 -9.08 28.14 -4.68
C LEU A 330 -8.44 27.72 -6.02
N GLY A 331 -7.74 26.57 -6.09
CA GLY A 331 -7.06 26.09 -7.30
C GLY A 331 -5.78 26.86 -7.64
N LYS A 332 -5.26 27.68 -6.73
CA LYS A 332 -4.04 28.48 -6.90
C LYS A 332 -2.82 27.71 -6.38
N GLU A 333 -2.47 26.63 -7.07
CA GLU A 333 -1.50 25.64 -6.60
C GLU A 333 -0.07 26.20 -6.46
N THR A 334 0.35 27.07 -7.37
CA THR A 334 1.69 27.71 -7.34
C THR A 334 1.83 28.67 -6.15
N GLU A 335 0.84 29.52 -5.93
CA GLU A 335 0.79 30.44 -4.78
C GLU A 335 0.73 29.65 -3.45
N ALA A 336 0.01 28.51 -3.45
CA ALA A 336 -0.07 27.62 -2.29
C ALA A 336 1.29 27.00 -1.93
N LEU A 337 2.04 26.49 -2.92
CA LEU A 337 3.40 25.97 -2.72
C LEU A 337 4.32 27.03 -2.12
N GLN A 338 4.32 28.26 -2.66
CA GLN A 338 5.11 29.37 -2.11
C GLN A 338 4.75 29.68 -0.65
N CYS A 339 3.46 29.61 -0.29
CA CYS A 339 3.04 29.82 1.09
C CYS A 339 3.53 28.69 2.01
N PHE A 340 3.49 27.43 1.58
CA PHE A 340 4.05 26.33 2.36
C PHE A 340 5.58 26.45 2.49
N GLU A 341 6.28 26.87 1.44
CA GLU A 341 7.72 27.11 1.47
C GLU A 341 8.10 28.21 2.44
N LYS A 342 7.39 29.35 2.45
CA LYS A 342 7.61 30.40 3.45
C LYS A 342 7.38 29.90 4.87
N ALA A 343 6.34 29.09 5.10
CA ALA A 343 6.11 28.50 6.41
C ALA A 343 7.26 27.57 6.86
N ILE A 344 7.88 26.85 5.91
CA ILE A 344 9.04 25.97 6.16
C ILE A 344 10.32 26.80 6.34
N GLU A 345 10.50 27.90 5.61
CA GLU A 345 11.63 28.81 5.77
C GLU A 345 11.66 29.41 7.18
N LEU A 346 10.49 29.86 7.68
CA LEU A 346 10.34 30.40 9.03
C LEU A 346 10.56 29.33 10.11
N ASN A 347 10.12 28.10 9.87
CA ASN A 347 10.35 26.98 10.76
C ASN A 347 10.58 25.69 9.96
N PRO A 348 11.85 25.28 9.77
CA PRO A 348 12.19 24.11 8.96
C PRO A 348 11.54 22.82 9.44
N LYS A 349 11.30 22.68 10.74
CA LYS A 349 10.68 21.49 11.35
C LYS A 349 9.15 21.60 11.45
N TYR A 350 8.53 22.55 10.74
CA TYR A 350 7.08 22.71 10.77
C TYR A 350 6.36 21.62 9.95
N LYS A 351 6.05 20.52 10.65
CA LYS A 351 5.43 19.31 10.10
C LYS A 351 4.21 19.54 9.23
N LEU A 352 3.32 20.44 9.63
CA LEU A 352 2.04 20.66 8.93
C LEU A 352 2.31 21.23 7.53
N ALA A 353 3.18 22.23 7.39
CA ALA A 353 3.55 22.81 6.10
C ALA A 353 4.29 21.81 5.22
N LEU A 354 5.24 21.03 5.77
CA LEU A 354 5.94 19.98 5.02
C LEU A 354 4.97 18.92 4.46
N ASN A 355 4.03 18.45 5.28
CA ASN A 355 3.02 17.48 4.85
C ASN A 355 2.06 18.06 3.81
N ASN A 356 1.61 19.30 3.99
CA ASN A 356 0.70 19.96 3.04
C ASN A 356 1.40 20.21 1.69
N LYS A 357 2.67 20.65 1.71
CA LYS A 357 3.51 20.75 0.52
C LYS A 357 3.65 19.40 -0.17
N ALA A 358 4.03 18.35 0.57
CA ALA A 358 4.22 17.01 0.00
C ALA A 358 2.94 16.47 -0.66
N LYS A 359 1.78 16.63 -0.02
CA LYS A 359 0.48 16.22 -0.57
C LYS A 359 0.11 16.99 -1.84
N LEU A 360 0.36 18.31 -1.87
CA LEU A 360 0.11 19.11 -3.06
C LEU A 360 1.03 18.68 -4.22
N LEU A 361 2.31 18.40 -3.94
CA LEU A 361 3.24 17.87 -4.93
C LEU A 361 2.82 16.48 -5.46
N GLU A 362 2.26 15.60 -4.61
CA GLU A 362 1.66 14.34 -5.06
C GLU A 362 0.49 14.57 -6.02
N GLN A 363 -0.40 15.53 -5.72
CA GLN A 363 -1.54 15.88 -6.60
C GLN A 363 -1.08 16.43 -7.95
N LEU A 364 0.00 17.22 -7.95
CA LEU A 364 0.66 17.74 -9.14
C LEU A 364 1.48 16.69 -9.91
N ASN A 365 1.48 15.43 -9.46
CA ASN A 365 2.31 14.34 -9.99
C ASN A 365 3.83 14.60 -9.92
N GLN A 366 4.28 15.52 -9.07
CA GLN A 366 5.68 15.84 -8.78
C GLN A 366 6.24 14.90 -7.70
N LYS A 367 6.16 13.58 -7.96
CA LYS A 367 6.46 12.53 -6.98
C LYS A 367 7.88 12.58 -6.39
N LYS A 368 8.89 13.01 -7.15
CA LYS A 368 10.28 13.12 -6.68
C LYS A 368 10.46 14.19 -5.60
N GLU A 369 9.80 15.34 -5.77
CA GLU A 369 9.88 16.45 -4.81
C GLU A 369 9.07 16.13 -3.54
N ALA A 370 7.91 15.47 -3.71
CA ALA A 370 7.13 14.94 -2.59
C ALA A 370 7.95 13.93 -1.77
N LEU A 371 8.68 13.02 -2.44
CA LEU A 371 9.56 12.04 -1.80
C LEU A 371 10.63 12.72 -0.93
N ASN A 372 11.24 13.81 -1.42
CA ASN A 372 12.23 14.57 -0.66
C ASN A 372 11.62 15.23 0.58
N CYS A 373 10.41 15.79 0.46
CA CYS A 373 9.69 16.36 1.60
C CYS A 373 9.42 15.30 2.68
N TYR A 374 8.93 14.11 2.29
CA TYR A 374 8.67 13.03 3.24
C TYR A 374 9.95 12.46 3.87
N LYS A 375 11.05 12.35 3.12
CA LYS A 375 12.36 11.98 3.69
C LYS A 375 12.85 12.99 4.71
N TYR A 376 12.72 14.28 4.41
CA TYR A 376 13.06 15.33 5.37
C TYR A 376 12.22 15.24 6.64
N ILE A 377 10.90 15.02 6.53
CA ILE A 377 10.03 14.77 7.69
C ILE A 377 10.52 13.56 8.49
N GLN A 378 10.88 12.46 7.82
CA GLN A 378 11.37 11.25 8.47
C GLN A 378 12.72 11.46 9.16
N GLU A 379 13.65 12.22 8.59
CA GLU A 379 14.99 12.37 9.16
C GLU A 379 15.03 13.41 10.29
N GLU A 380 14.35 14.54 10.11
CA GLU A 380 14.52 15.72 10.97
C GLU A 380 13.38 15.96 11.96
N VAL A 381 12.20 15.37 11.73
CA VAL A 381 10.98 15.68 12.48
C VAL A 381 10.44 14.46 13.22
N GLU A 382 10.15 13.35 12.53
CA GLU A 382 9.60 12.12 13.12
C GLU A 382 10.26 10.83 12.58
N PRO A 383 11.43 10.43 13.13
CA PRO A 383 12.17 9.25 12.69
C PRO A 383 11.44 7.92 12.76
N GLN A 384 10.46 7.80 13.65
CA GLN A 384 9.73 6.55 13.90
C GLN A 384 8.28 6.58 13.41
N SER A 385 7.91 7.57 12.59
CA SER A 385 6.54 7.67 12.05
C SER A 385 6.30 6.65 10.95
N VAL A 386 5.62 5.55 11.28
CA VAL A 386 5.27 4.48 10.34
C VAL A 386 4.54 5.03 9.10
N ASN A 387 3.62 5.98 9.28
CA ASN A 387 2.86 6.57 8.17
C ASN A 387 3.77 7.30 7.16
N ILE A 388 4.74 8.09 7.64
CA ILE A 388 5.68 8.79 6.77
C ILE A 388 6.61 7.80 6.06
N ILE A 389 7.12 6.80 6.79
CA ILE A 389 7.97 5.74 6.22
C ILE A 389 7.23 4.97 5.12
N GLN A 390 5.94 4.64 5.34
CA GLN A 390 5.08 4.04 4.34
C GLN A 390 4.90 4.94 3.12
N LYS A 391 4.65 6.24 3.32
CA LYS A 391 4.53 7.21 2.20
C LYS A 391 5.80 7.27 1.35
N ILE A 392 6.98 7.26 1.97
CA ILE A 392 8.26 7.18 1.26
C ILE A 392 8.35 5.88 0.45
N ALA A 393 7.97 4.74 1.03
CA ALA A 393 8.01 3.44 0.37
C ALA A 393 7.03 3.35 -0.81
N ASP A 394 5.80 3.84 -0.64
CA ASP A 394 4.75 3.88 -1.67
C ASP A 394 5.16 4.77 -2.85
N ILE A 395 5.65 5.98 -2.58
CA ILE A 395 6.13 6.88 -3.64
C ILE A 395 7.35 6.30 -4.35
N SER A 396 8.25 5.64 -3.60
CA SER A 396 9.41 4.94 -4.20
C SER A 396 8.96 3.77 -5.09
N PHE A 397 7.92 3.03 -4.70
CA PHE A 397 7.32 1.98 -5.52
C PHE A 397 6.74 2.53 -6.82
N ASP A 398 6.00 3.64 -6.73
CA ASP A 398 5.40 4.33 -7.86
C ASP A 398 6.44 4.91 -8.84
N LEU A 399 7.62 5.27 -8.34
CA LEU A 399 8.77 5.71 -9.12
C LEU A 399 9.63 4.53 -9.63
N GLU A 400 9.21 3.29 -9.42
CA GLU A 400 9.92 2.05 -9.77
C GLU A 400 11.31 1.91 -9.10
N LEU A 401 11.54 2.64 -8.00
CA LEU A 401 12.72 2.53 -7.15
C LEU A 401 12.54 1.37 -6.16
N PHE A 402 12.49 0.14 -6.67
CA PHE A 402 12.10 -1.05 -5.91
C PHE A 402 13.00 -1.34 -4.70
N ASP A 403 14.32 -1.21 -4.82
CA ASP A 403 15.24 -1.45 -3.69
C ASP A 403 15.01 -0.45 -2.55
N GLN A 404 14.79 0.82 -2.91
CA GLN A 404 14.47 1.86 -1.93
C GLN A 404 13.11 1.59 -1.28
N SER A 405 12.11 1.22 -2.08
CA SER A 405 10.79 0.86 -1.57
C SER A 405 10.85 -0.30 -0.58
N LEU A 406 11.54 -1.39 -0.91
CA LEU A 406 11.75 -2.54 -0.01
C LEU A 406 12.47 -2.13 1.28
N LYS A 407 13.50 -1.28 1.21
CA LYS A 407 14.21 -0.76 2.38
C LYS A 407 13.26 -0.04 3.34
N TYR A 408 12.42 0.85 2.84
CA TYR A 408 11.47 1.59 3.69
C TYR A 408 10.29 0.73 4.16
N TYR A 409 9.80 -0.22 3.37
CA TYR A 409 8.82 -1.20 3.87
C TYR A 409 9.38 -2.05 5.01
N ASN A 410 10.63 -2.51 4.92
CA ASN A 410 11.27 -3.26 6.01
C ASN A 410 11.40 -2.39 7.27
N LYS A 411 11.83 -1.13 7.15
CA LYS A 411 11.85 -0.18 8.28
C LYS A 411 10.47 0.02 8.92
N ALA A 412 9.41 0.12 8.12
CA ALA A 412 8.05 0.24 8.66
C ALA A 412 7.62 -1.03 9.41
N LEU A 413 7.99 -2.21 8.90
CA LEU A 413 7.70 -3.50 9.51
C LEU A 413 8.53 -3.78 10.77
N GLU A 414 9.75 -3.24 10.90
CA GLU A 414 10.52 -3.27 12.14
C GLU A 414 9.81 -2.54 13.28
N ILE A 415 9.11 -1.45 12.97
CA ILE A 415 8.33 -0.68 13.95
C ILE A 415 6.98 -1.34 14.23
N ASN A 416 6.29 -1.78 13.18
CA ASN A 416 5.01 -2.48 13.30
C ASN A 416 4.93 -3.69 12.36
N PRO A 417 5.19 -4.91 12.86
CA PRO A 417 5.17 -6.13 12.05
C PRO A 417 3.79 -6.54 11.54
N ASN A 418 2.69 -6.03 12.10
CA ASN A 418 1.32 -6.50 11.82
C ASN A 418 0.65 -5.76 10.66
N LEU A 419 1.43 -5.26 9.70
CA LEU A 419 0.95 -4.49 8.56
C LEU A 419 0.84 -5.37 7.30
N SER A 420 -0.26 -6.11 7.19
CA SER A 420 -0.52 -7.04 6.07
C SER A 420 -0.39 -6.37 4.69
N ASN A 421 -0.85 -5.12 4.56
CA ASN A 421 -0.77 -4.33 3.32
C ASN A 421 0.68 -4.15 2.83
N LEU A 422 1.67 -4.05 3.73
CA LEU A 422 3.07 -3.89 3.33
C LEU A 422 3.66 -5.17 2.78
N TYR A 423 3.35 -6.33 3.39
CA TYR A 423 3.74 -7.62 2.83
C TYR A 423 3.12 -7.84 1.45
N PHE A 424 1.85 -7.45 1.28
CA PHE A 424 1.20 -7.44 -0.02
C PHE A 424 1.95 -6.57 -1.04
N LYS A 425 2.32 -5.33 -0.69
CA LYS A 425 3.10 -4.44 -1.57
C LYS A 425 4.48 -5.01 -1.90
N LYS A 426 5.17 -5.63 -0.94
CA LYS A 426 6.45 -6.32 -1.17
C LYS A 426 6.28 -7.48 -2.17
N SER A 427 5.19 -8.25 -2.08
CA SER A 427 4.93 -9.33 -3.04
C SER A 427 4.82 -8.82 -4.48
N GLN A 428 4.21 -7.65 -4.68
CA GLN A 428 4.11 -7.01 -6.01
C GLN A 428 5.49 -6.59 -6.54
N ILE A 429 6.39 -6.13 -5.66
CA ILE A 429 7.77 -5.81 -6.04
C ILE A 429 8.50 -7.08 -6.49
N PHE A 430 8.46 -8.13 -5.68
CA PHE A 430 9.12 -9.40 -6.01
C PHE A 430 8.56 -10.01 -7.30
N GLN A 431 7.23 -9.94 -7.50
CA GLN A 431 6.60 -10.36 -8.75
C GLN A 431 7.12 -9.57 -9.96
N LYS A 432 7.22 -8.24 -9.87
CA LYS A 432 7.77 -7.40 -10.94
C LYS A 432 9.24 -7.71 -11.23
N ASN A 433 10.01 -8.10 -10.22
CA ASN A 433 11.41 -8.53 -10.37
C ASN A 433 11.56 -9.99 -10.86
N GLY A 434 10.47 -10.71 -11.11
CA GLY A 434 10.49 -12.13 -11.51
C GLY A 434 10.79 -13.11 -10.39
N GLN A 435 10.88 -12.64 -9.13
CA GLN A 435 11.14 -13.42 -7.92
C GLN A 435 9.83 -14.01 -7.38
N ILE A 436 9.30 -15.02 -8.09
CA ILE A 436 7.98 -15.59 -7.81
C ILE A 436 7.90 -16.23 -6.41
N ASN A 437 8.95 -16.96 -6.01
CA ASN A 437 8.93 -17.68 -4.72
C ASN A 437 8.92 -16.71 -3.53
N GLU A 438 9.73 -15.65 -3.59
CA GLU A 438 9.78 -14.60 -2.58
C GLU A 438 8.46 -13.83 -2.53
N ALA A 439 7.82 -13.59 -3.69
CA ALA A 439 6.49 -12.99 -3.75
C ALA A 439 5.44 -13.86 -3.05
N LEU A 440 5.45 -15.18 -3.27
CA LEU A 440 4.57 -16.13 -2.59
C LEU A 440 4.79 -16.12 -1.07
N GLU A 441 6.04 -16.08 -0.61
CA GLU A 441 6.36 -16.01 0.83
C GLU A 441 5.84 -14.73 1.48
N GLN A 442 5.93 -13.58 0.80
CA GLN A 442 5.36 -12.33 1.32
C GLN A 442 3.84 -12.40 1.37
N LEU A 443 3.18 -13.02 0.37
CA LEU A 443 1.73 -13.22 0.39
C LEU A 443 1.30 -14.13 1.55
N ASP A 444 2.09 -15.15 1.88
CA ASP A 444 1.84 -16.01 3.04
C ASP A 444 1.85 -15.23 4.36
N LYS A 445 2.84 -14.35 4.54
CA LYS A 445 2.88 -13.45 5.71
C LYS A 445 1.68 -12.50 5.73
N ALA A 446 1.30 -11.93 4.59
CA ALA A 446 0.14 -11.04 4.49
C ALA A 446 -1.16 -11.76 4.88
N ILE A 447 -1.35 -12.99 4.40
CA ILE A 447 -2.50 -13.85 4.70
C ILE A 447 -2.52 -14.24 6.18
N GLN A 448 -1.37 -14.61 6.75
CA GLN A 448 -1.27 -14.98 8.16
C GLN A 448 -1.69 -13.83 9.09
N ILE A 449 -1.31 -12.60 8.76
CA ILE A 449 -1.65 -11.40 9.56
C ILE A 449 -3.12 -11.00 9.36
N SER A 450 -3.67 -11.16 8.16
CA SER A 450 -5.04 -10.75 7.83
C SER A 450 -5.79 -11.83 7.04
N PRO A 451 -6.19 -12.94 7.70
CA PRO A 451 -6.79 -14.10 7.02
C PRO A 451 -8.19 -13.81 6.45
N ASN A 452 -8.84 -12.73 6.90
CA ASN A 452 -10.16 -12.32 6.39
C ASN A 452 -10.07 -11.37 5.19
N GLN A 453 -8.88 -11.07 4.68
CA GLN A 453 -8.70 -10.24 3.48
C GLN A 453 -8.48 -11.11 2.23
N TYR A 454 -9.46 -11.13 1.33
CA TYR A 454 -9.42 -11.97 0.13
C TYR A 454 -8.28 -11.60 -0.85
N GLN A 455 -7.78 -10.36 -0.81
CA GLN A 455 -6.78 -9.83 -1.75
C GLN A 455 -5.49 -10.65 -1.77
N GLY A 456 -5.02 -11.12 -0.61
CA GLY A 456 -3.83 -11.95 -0.49
C GLY A 456 -4.02 -13.31 -1.18
N TYR A 457 -5.14 -13.99 -0.92
CA TYR A 457 -5.48 -15.26 -1.54
C TYR A 457 -5.64 -15.14 -3.06
N LEU A 458 -6.32 -14.08 -3.52
CA LEU A 458 -6.54 -13.84 -4.94
C LEU A 458 -5.22 -13.64 -5.68
N GLN A 459 -4.34 -12.76 -5.19
CA GLN A 459 -3.03 -12.54 -5.83
C GLN A 459 -2.16 -13.79 -5.79
N LYS A 460 -2.22 -14.57 -4.72
CA LYS A 460 -1.50 -15.85 -4.64
C LYS A 460 -1.99 -16.84 -5.69
N GLY A 461 -3.31 -16.98 -5.86
CA GLY A 461 -3.89 -17.80 -6.92
C GLY A 461 -3.48 -17.36 -8.33
N LEU A 462 -3.44 -16.04 -8.58
CA LEU A 462 -2.97 -15.49 -9.86
C LEU A 462 -1.49 -15.81 -10.14
N LEU A 463 -0.65 -15.66 -9.12
CA LEU A 463 0.78 -15.89 -9.25
C LEU A 463 1.10 -17.38 -9.44
N LEU A 464 0.43 -18.28 -8.71
CA LEU A 464 0.53 -19.73 -8.91
C LEU A 464 0.08 -20.16 -10.31
N ARG A 465 -0.98 -19.53 -10.83
CA ARG A 465 -1.42 -19.77 -12.21
C ARG A 465 -0.37 -19.32 -13.23
N GLN A 466 0.30 -18.18 -13.01
CA GLN A 466 1.40 -17.72 -13.87
C GLN A 466 2.61 -18.66 -13.82
N ASN A 467 2.83 -19.33 -12.68
CA ASN A 467 3.90 -20.29 -12.46
C ASN A 467 3.55 -21.73 -12.89
N ASP A 468 2.53 -21.90 -13.75
CA ASP A 468 2.07 -23.21 -14.26
C ASP A 468 1.64 -24.21 -13.16
N GLN A 469 1.08 -23.70 -12.06
CA GLN A 469 0.54 -24.51 -10.95
C GLN A 469 -0.99 -24.33 -10.83
N PRO A 470 -1.78 -24.74 -11.84
CA PRO A 470 -3.22 -24.48 -11.89
C PRO A 470 -4.02 -25.15 -10.77
N GLU A 471 -3.61 -26.34 -10.32
CA GLU A 471 -4.32 -27.05 -9.24
C GLU A 471 -4.21 -26.33 -7.90
N GLN A 472 -3.01 -25.83 -7.56
CA GLN A 472 -2.85 -25.02 -6.36
C GLN A 472 -3.59 -23.69 -6.50
N ALA A 473 -3.55 -23.06 -7.68
CA ALA A 473 -4.29 -21.83 -7.94
C ALA A 473 -5.80 -21.98 -7.69
N LEU A 474 -6.41 -23.10 -8.08
CA LEU A 474 -7.83 -23.39 -7.80
C LEU A 474 -8.13 -23.34 -6.29
N THR A 475 -7.27 -23.94 -5.45
CA THR A 475 -7.48 -23.93 -3.99
C THR A 475 -7.51 -22.51 -3.42
N TYR A 476 -6.64 -21.62 -3.91
CA TYR A 476 -6.60 -20.23 -3.46
C TYR A 476 -7.76 -19.39 -4.02
N PHE A 477 -8.24 -19.68 -5.22
CA PHE A 477 -9.48 -19.09 -5.71
C PHE A 477 -10.70 -19.54 -4.90
N ASP A 478 -10.75 -20.80 -4.48
CA ASP A 478 -11.81 -21.30 -3.57
C ASP A 478 -11.75 -20.63 -2.20
N LEU A 479 -10.55 -20.45 -1.63
CA LEU A 479 -10.37 -19.69 -0.40
C LEU A 479 -10.79 -18.22 -0.57
N THR A 480 -10.48 -17.61 -1.71
CA THR A 480 -10.94 -16.25 -2.04
C THR A 480 -12.47 -16.18 -2.05
N LEU A 481 -13.13 -17.16 -2.67
CA LEU A 481 -14.60 -17.21 -2.77
C LEU A 481 -15.28 -17.55 -1.43
N LYS A 482 -14.60 -18.25 -0.52
CA LYS A 482 -15.10 -18.45 0.85
C LYS A 482 -15.17 -17.14 1.64
N ILE A 483 -14.25 -16.21 1.39
CA ILE A 483 -14.20 -14.90 2.06
C ILE A 483 -15.10 -13.89 1.34
N ASP A 484 -14.99 -13.82 0.01
CA ASP A 484 -15.78 -12.96 -0.85
C ASP A 484 -16.46 -13.79 -1.94
N LEU A 485 -17.68 -14.25 -1.64
CA LEU A 485 -18.52 -15.01 -2.56
C LEU A 485 -18.80 -14.25 -3.87
N LYS A 486 -18.73 -12.92 -3.83
CA LYS A 486 -18.97 -12.01 -4.95
C LYS A 486 -17.66 -11.54 -5.59
N ASN A 487 -16.61 -12.37 -5.55
CA ASN A 487 -15.39 -12.08 -6.27
C ASN A 487 -15.48 -12.56 -7.74
N TYR A 488 -15.63 -11.63 -8.68
CA TYR A 488 -15.74 -11.98 -10.09
C TYR A 488 -14.42 -12.52 -10.68
N GLN A 489 -13.27 -12.01 -10.22
CA GLN A 489 -11.95 -12.41 -10.72
C GLN A 489 -11.63 -13.85 -10.34
N ALA A 490 -11.87 -14.22 -9.08
CA ALA A 490 -11.68 -15.60 -8.63
C ALA A 490 -12.56 -16.58 -9.42
N ASN A 491 -13.85 -16.27 -9.62
CA ASN A 491 -14.75 -17.10 -10.43
C ASN A 491 -14.30 -17.21 -11.89
N LEU A 492 -13.88 -16.11 -12.51
CA LEU A 492 -13.39 -16.08 -13.88
C LEU A 492 -12.18 -17.00 -14.06
N TYR A 493 -11.17 -16.82 -13.22
CA TYR A 493 -9.91 -17.54 -13.34
C TYR A 493 -10.06 -19.01 -12.94
N LYS A 494 -10.89 -19.31 -11.94
CA LYS A 494 -11.30 -20.68 -11.61
C LYS A 494 -11.98 -21.36 -12.80
N GLY A 495 -12.99 -20.72 -13.39
CA GLY A 495 -13.72 -21.26 -14.54
C GLY A 495 -12.83 -21.48 -15.77
N GLN A 496 -11.87 -20.58 -16.03
CA GLN A 496 -10.89 -20.73 -17.11
C GLN A 496 -9.99 -21.96 -16.92
N ILE A 497 -9.48 -22.17 -15.70
CA ILE A 497 -8.64 -23.34 -15.38
C ILE A 497 -9.45 -24.62 -15.56
N LEU A 498 -10.66 -24.70 -15.01
CA LEU A 498 -11.54 -25.86 -15.12
C LEU A 498 -11.89 -26.18 -16.59
N ASN A 499 -12.17 -25.16 -17.40
CA ASN A 499 -12.41 -25.31 -18.83
C ASN A 499 -11.20 -25.85 -19.60
N ASN A 500 -9.99 -25.45 -19.21
CA ASN A 500 -8.75 -25.94 -19.82
C ASN A 500 -8.43 -27.39 -19.41
N GLN A 501 -8.77 -27.77 -18.17
CA GLN A 501 -8.65 -29.16 -17.67
C GLN A 501 -9.73 -30.10 -18.24
N GLY A 502 -10.76 -29.58 -18.90
CA GLY A 502 -11.86 -30.37 -19.45
C GLY A 502 -13.02 -30.61 -18.46
N ASN A 503 -12.97 -30.02 -17.26
CA ASN A 503 -14.04 -30.04 -16.27
C ASN A 503 -15.15 -29.05 -16.66
N LEU A 504 -15.79 -29.32 -17.80
CA LEU A 504 -16.73 -28.38 -18.45
C LEU A 504 -17.95 -28.05 -17.58
N GLN A 505 -18.46 -29.01 -16.80
CA GLN A 505 -19.64 -28.80 -15.95
C GLN A 505 -19.37 -27.81 -14.80
N GLU A 506 -18.23 -27.93 -14.12
CA GLU A 506 -17.85 -26.98 -13.07
C GLU A 506 -17.46 -25.62 -13.65
N ALA A 507 -16.89 -25.59 -14.85
CA ALA A 507 -16.66 -24.34 -15.56
C ALA A 507 -17.99 -23.62 -15.89
N LEU A 508 -19.02 -24.37 -16.33
CA LEU A 508 -20.36 -23.83 -16.57
C LEU A 508 -20.95 -23.21 -15.29
N THR A 509 -20.83 -23.87 -14.13
CA THR A 509 -21.39 -23.34 -12.88
C THR A 509 -20.71 -22.02 -12.48
N CYS A 510 -19.38 -21.93 -12.62
CA CYS A 510 -18.63 -20.71 -12.36
C CYS A 510 -19.10 -19.55 -13.26
N PHE A 511 -19.20 -19.78 -14.57
CA PHE A 511 -19.62 -18.73 -15.51
C PHE A 511 -21.11 -18.38 -15.41
N ASN A 512 -21.98 -19.34 -15.11
CA ASN A 512 -23.39 -19.08 -14.83
C ASN A 512 -23.58 -18.21 -13.60
N PHE A 513 -22.82 -18.48 -12.53
CA PHE A 513 -22.82 -17.64 -11.34
C PHE A 513 -22.34 -16.21 -11.65
N MET A 514 -21.32 -16.08 -12.51
CA MET A 514 -20.83 -14.77 -12.95
C MET A 514 -21.89 -13.96 -13.68
N ILE A 515 -22.61 -14.54 -14.65
CA ILE A 515 -23.63 -13.79 -15.40
C ILE A 515 -24.86 -13.43 -14.56
N GLN A 516 -25.15 -14.22 -13.51
CA GLN A 516 -26.22 -13.92 -12.56
C GLN A 516 -25.85 -12.76 -11.63
N THR A 517 -24.59 -12.71 -11.19
CA THR A 517 -24.13 -11.72 -10.21
C THR A 517 -23.63 -10.42 -10.86
N TRP A 518 -22.98 -10.52 -12.03
CA TRP A 518 -22.42 -9.41 -12.81
C TRP A 518 -22.85 -9.46 -14.27
N PRO A 519 -24.11 -9.10 -14.58
CA PRO A 519 -24.65 -9.16 -15.93
C PRO A 519 -24.01 -8.18 -16.92
N ASN A 520 -23.19 -7.23 -16.44
CA ASN A 520 -22.51 -6.23 -17.27
C ASN A 520 -21.05 -6.59 -17.58
N ILE A 521 -20.56 -7.77 -17.16
CA ILE A 521 -19.20 -8.25 -17.47
C ILE A 521 -19.28 -9.22 -18.66
N ASP A 522 -18.71 -8.83 -19.80
CA ASP A 522 -18.75 -9.63 -21.04
C ASP A 522 -18.05 -10.98 -20.89
N GLN A 523 -16.92 -11.02 -20.17
CA GLN A 523 -16.10 -12.23 -20.01
C GLN A 523 -16.89 -13.45 -19.49
N GLY A 524 -17.87 -13.24 -18.61
CA GLY A 524 -18.74 -14.33 -18.13
C GLY A 524 -19.52 -14.98 -19.27
N TYR A 525 -20.12 -14.16 -20.14
CA TYR A 525 -20.84 -14.62 -21.33
C TYR A 525 -19.90 -15.20 -22.39
N SER A 526 -18.74 -14.59 -22.63
CA SER A 526 -17.75 -15.07 -23.61
C SER A 526 -17.28 -16.48 -23.27
N HIS A 527 -16.85 -16.69 -22.02
CA HIS A 527 -16.35 -17.98 -21.57
C HIS A 527 -17.44 -19.03 -21.44
N LEU A 528 -18.66 -18.64 -21.04
CA LEU A 528 -19.82 -19.54 -21.08
C LEU A 528 -20.07 -20.04 -22.52
N GLY A 529 -20.03 -19.14 -23.50
CA GLY A 529 -20.11 -19.49 -24.92
C GLY A 529 -19.02 -20.47 -25.36
N VAL A 530 -17.77 -20.28 -24.91
CA VAL A 530 -16.66 -21.20 -25.18
C VAL A 530 -16.93 -22.60 -24.62
N VAL A 531 -17.41 -22.71 -23.38
CA VAL A 531 -17.71 -23.99 -22.74
C VAL A 531 -18.85 -24.71 -23.46
N LEU A 532 -19.93 -24.00 -23.80
CA LEU A 532 -21.07 -24.54 -24.57
C LEU A 532 -20.64 -25.02 -25.97
N ARG A 533 -19.73 -24.30 -26.63
CA ARG A 533 -19.13 -24.73 -27.91
C ARG A 533 -18.40 -26.06 -27.74
N LYS A 534 -17.60 -26.23 -26.69
CA LYS A 534 -16.91 -27.52 -26.41
C LYS A 534 -17.90 -28.65 -26.11
N LEU A 535 -19.04 -28.34 -25.50
CA LEU A 535 -20.16 -29.28 -25.29
C LEU A 535 -21.01 -29.54 -26.55
N LYS A 536 -20.66 -28.92 -27.70
CA LYS A 536 -21.38 -28.99 -28.98
C LYS A 536 -22.81 -28.41 -28.93
N GLN A 537 -23.12 -27.57 -27.95
CA GLN A 537 -24.38 -26.83 -27.84
C GLN A 537 -24.25 -25.49 -28.60
N PHE A 538 -24.24 -25.57 -29.93
CA PHE A 538 -23.89 -24.43 -30.78
C PHE A 538 -24.89 -23.27 -30.74
N ASP A 539 -26.18 -23.55 -30.70
CA ASP A 539 -27.21 -22.49 -30.77
C ASP A 539 -27.23 -21.66 -29.49
N GLU A 540 -27.18 -22.32 -28.32
CA GLU A 540 -27.05 -21.65 -27.02
C GLU A 540 -25.74 -20.86 -26.92
N SER A 541 -24.63 -21.45 -27.39
CA SER A 541 -23.33 -20.78 -27.41
C SER A 541 -23.38 -19.45 -28.17
N ILE A 542 -23.98 -19.43 -29.38
CA ILE A 542 -24.12 -18.20 -30.18
C ILE A 542 -24.91 -17.13 -29.43
N ILE A 543 -26.00 -17.49 -28.74
CA ILE A 543 -26.82 -16.54 -27.96
C ILE A 543 -25.97 -15.83 -26.89
N PHE A 544 -25.16 -16.59 -26.14
CA PHE A 544 -24.32 -16.00 -25.10
C PHE A 544 -23.15 -15.19 -25.67
N LEU A 545 -22.52 -15.66 -26.75
CA LEU A 545 -21.47 -14.90 -27.45
C LEU A 545 -22.02 -13.57 -28.00
N ASP A 546 -23.24 -13.54 -28.52
CA ASP A 546 -23.87 -12.30 -29.01
C ASP A 546 -24.19 -11.32 -27.87
N LYS A 547 -24.60 -11.83 -26.70
CA LYS A 547 -24.72 -11.00 -25.50
C LYS A 547 -23.36 -10.42 -25.08
N ALA A 548 -22.30 -11.22 -25.11
CA ALA A 548 -20.95 -10.75 -24.79
C ALA A 548 -20.50 -9.63 -25.74
N ILE A 549 -20.71 -9.80 -27.05
CA ILE A 549 -20.40 -8.79 -28.08
C ILE A 549 -21.23 -7.53 -27.89
N LYS A 550 -22.51 -7.65 -27.50
CA LYS A 550 -23.38 -6.49 -27.23
C LYS A 550 -22.88 -5.67 -26.04
N ILE A 551 -22.36 -6.32 -25.00
CA ILE A 551 -21.79 -5.65 -23.81
C ILE A 551 -20.42 -5.05 -24.15
N ASN A 552 -19.57 -5.82 -24.83
CA ASN A 552 -18.24 -5.41 -25.23
C ASN A 552 -17.97 -5.76 -26.71
N PRO A 553 -18.15 -4.80 -27.63
CA PRO A 553 -17.87 -4.99 -29.05
C PRO A 553 -16.39 -5.25 -29.38
N LYS A 554 -15.47 -5.12 -28.41
CA LYS A 554 -14.04 -5.36 -28.58
C LYS A 554 -13.60 -6.76 -28.12
N SER A 555 -14.55 -7.67 -27.83
CA SER A 555 -14.27 -9.01 -27.34
C SER A 555 -13.81 -9.95 -28.47
N ASP A 556 -12.50 -9.98 -28.78
CA ASP A 556 -11.92 -10.83 -29.83
C ASP A 556 -12.20 -12.32 -29.61
N LEU A 557 -12.18 -12.77 -28.34
CA LEU A 557 -12.52 -14.13 -27.94
C LEU A 557 -13.94 -14.54 -28.39
N SER A 558 -14.89 -13.62 -28.30
CA SER A 558 -16.30 -13.89 -28.64
C SER A 558 -16.46 -14.06 -30.15
N TYR A 559 -15.84 -13.19 -30.95
CA TYR A 559 -15.83 -13.29 -32.41
C TYR A 559 -15.12 -14.57 -32.89
N LEU A 560 -13.97 -14.91 -32.29
CA LEU A 560 -13.23 -16.14 -32.61
C LEU A 560 -14.10 -17.37 -32.39
N ASN A 561 -14.68 -17.52 -31.19
CA ASN A 561 -15.47 -18.70 -30.87
C ASN A 561 -16.76 -18.78 -31.68
N LYS A 562 -17.40 -17.64 -31.99
CA LYS A 562 -18.53 -17.59 -32.92
C LYS A 562 -18.08 -18.06 -34.31
N GLY A 563 -16.97 -17.55 -34.84
CA GLY A 563 -16.39 -17.98 -36.12
C GLY A 563 -16.11 -19.48 -36.18
N ILE A 564 -15.59 -20.07 -35.10
CA ILE A 564 -15.36 -21.53 -35.04
C ILE A 564 -16.68 -22.31 -35.13
N ILE A 565 -17.75 -21.82 -34.51
CA ILE A 565 -19.08 -22.46 -34.60
C ILE A 565 -19.62 -22.39 -36.03
N TYR A 566 -19.53 -21.23 -36.70
CA TYR A 566 -19.95 -21.09 -38.11
C TYR A 566 -19.11 -21.97 -39.04
N HIS A 567 -17.80 -22.08 -38.80
CA HIS A 567 -16.93 -23.00 -39.54
C HIS A 567 -17.37 -24.46 -39.33
N GLN A 568 -17.73 -24.87 -38.10
CA GLN A 568 -18.26 -26.21 -37.81
C GLN A 568 -19.65 -26.47 -38.43
N LYS A 569 -20.47 -25.42 -38.61
CA LYS A 569 -21.74 -25.46 -39.36
C LYS A 569 -21.55 -25.42 -40.88
N ASN A 570 -20.31 -25.43 -41.37
CA ASN A 570 -19.95 -25.34 -42.80
C ASN A 570 -20.31 -24.00 -43.47
N GLN A 571 -20.52 -22.95 -42.68
CA GLN A 571 -20.76 -21.57 -43.12
C GLN A 571 -19.43 -20.81 -43.16
N ILE A 572 -18.61 -21.17 -44.16
CA ILE A 572 -17.18 -20.82 -44.19
C ILE A 572 -16.94 -19.32 -44.44
N LYS A 573 -17.81 -18.65 -45.22
CA LYS A 573 -17.66 -17.22 -45.52
C LYS A 573 -17.94 -16.36 -44.28
N GLU A 574 -19.01 -16.67 -43.58
CA GLU A 574 -19.42 -16.04 -42.32
C GLU A 574 -18.36 -16.28 -41.23
N ALA A 575 -17.79 -17.49 -41.18
CA ALA A 575 -16.67 -17.78 -40.29
C ALA A 575 -15.43 -16.93 -40.59
N LEU A 576 -15.08 -16.76 -41.86
CA LEU A 576 -13.94 -15.94 -42.30
C LEU A 576 -14.10 -14.47 -41.87
N GLU A 577 -15.29 -13.90 -42.04
CA GLU A 577 -15.60 -12.53 -41.60
C GLU A 577 -15.41 -12.37 -40.08
N LEU A 578 -15.89 -13.33 -39.30
CA LEU A 578 -15.75 -13.33 -37.84
C LEU A 578 -14.28 -13.49 -37.40
N PHE A 579 -13.48 -14.32 -38.09
CA PHE A 579 -12.05 -14.43 -37.83
C PHE A 579 -11.30 -13.14 -38.16
N ASN A 580 -11.62 -12.50 -39.29
CA ASN A 580 -11.05 -11.20 -39.64
C ASN A 580 -11.38 -10.14 -38.58
N LYS A 581 -12.62 -10.13 -38.07
CA LYS A 581 -13.01 -9.21 -36.99
C LYS A 581 -12.25 -9.49 -35.70
N SER A 582 -12.06 -10.76 -35.33
CA SER A 582 -11.25 -11.14 -34.17
C SER A 582 -9.80 -10.66 -34.30
N ILE A 583 -9.19 -10.78 -35.48
CA ILE A 583 -7.83 -10.31 -35.78
C ILE A 583 -7.73 -8.78 -35.75
N GLU A 584 -8.72 -8.07 -36.30
CA GLU A 584 -8.77 -6.59 -36.26
C GLU A 584 -8.78 -6.07 -34.82
N LEU A 585 -9.50 -6.76 -33.93
CA LEU A 585 -9.59 -6.41 -32.51
C LEU A 585 -8.34 -6.80 -31.72
N ASN A 586 -7.74 -7.95 -32.04
CA ASN A 586 -6.53 -8.46 -31.39
C ASN A 586 -5.54 -9.03 -32.42
N PRO A 587 -4.61 -8.20 -32.94
CA PRO A 587 -3.61 -8.64 -33.92
C PRO A 587 -2.60 -9.67 -33.39
N SER A 588 -2.56 -9.93 -32.08
CA SER A 588 -1.69 -10.92 -31.45
C SER A 588 -2.37 -12.29 -31.26
N ASN A 589 -3.63 -12.44 -31.67
CA ASN A 589 -4.37 -13.68 -31.52
C ASN A 589 -3.98 -14.73 -32.58
N TYR A 590 -2.98 -15.56 -32.27
CA TYR A 590 -2.49 -16.59 -33.18
C TYR A 590 -3.56 -17.65 -33.54
N GLU A 591 -4.51 -17.94 -32.66
CA GLU A 591 -5.57 -18.93 -32.89
C GLU A 591 -6.54 -18.43 -33.97
N ALA A 592 -6.84 -17.12 -33.97
CA ALA A 592 -7.67 -16.49 -35.00
C ALA A 592 -7.03 -16.55 -36.39
N TYR A 593 -5.72 -16.29 -36.49
CA TYR A 593 -4.97 -16.44 -37.75
C TYR A 593 -4.96 -17.89 -38.25
N PHE A 594 -4.79 -18.86 -37.35
CA PHE A 594 -4.87 -20.27 -37.72
C PHE A 594 -6.27 -20.65 -38.21
N CYS A 595 -7.33 -20.29 -37.49
CA CYS A 595 -8.71 -20.54 -37.93
C CYS A 595 -9.02 -19.89 -39.28
N LYS A 596 -8.55 -18.65 -39.49
CA LYS A 596 -8.63 -17.97 -40.79
C LYS A 596 -7.89 -18.76 -41.88
N SER A 597 -6.69 -19.27 -41.61
CA SER A 597 -5.92 -20.05 -42.60
C SER A 597 -6.68 -21.31 -43.06
N VAL A 598 -7.32 -22.00 -42.12
CA VAL A 598 -8.11 -23.21 -42.40
C VAL A 598 -9.34 -22.87 -43.24
N ALA A 599 -10.08 -21.82 -42.86
CA ALA A 599 -11.24 -21.35 -43.61
C ALA A 599 -10.87 -20.85 -45.02
N SER A 600 -9.76 -20.12 -45.16
CA SER A 600 -9.27 -19.62 -46.44
C SER A 600 -8.87 -20.77 -47.38
N HIS A 601 -8.21 -21.79 -46.84
CA HIS A 601 -7.85 -22.99 -47.61
C HIS A 601 -9.10 -23.73 -48.13
N GLN A 602 -10.15 -23.83 -47.31
CA GLN A 602 -11.43 -24.42 -47.74
C GLN A 602 -12.11 -23.62 -48.86
N LEU A 603 -11.92 -22.30 -48.91
CA LEU A 603 -12.40 -21.44 -50.00
C LEU A 603 -11.47 -21.43 -51.23
N ASN A 604 -10.44 -22.28 -51.26
CA ASN A 604 -9.38 -22.30 -52.28
C ASN A 604 -8.56 -21.00 -52.38
N LEU A 605 -8.55 -20.18 -51.33
CA LEU A 605 -7.74 -18.96 -51.23
C LEU A 605 -6.35 -19.30 -50.67
N GLN A 606 -5.54 -20.00 -51.48
CA GLN A 606 -4.28 -20.61 -51.02
C GLN A 606 -3.24 -19.60 -50.52
N GLN A 607 -3.05 -18.48 -51.22
CA GLN A 607 -2.08 -17.46 -50.81
C GLN A 607 -2.46 -16.83 -49.46
N GLU A 608 -3.74 -16.53 -49.25
CA GLU A 608 -4.25 -15.98 -47.99
C GLU A 608 -4.13 -17.01 -46.85
N ALA A 609 -4.39 -18.29 -47.13
CA ALA A 609 -4.19 -19.36 -46.16
C ALA A 609 -2.73 -19.46 -45.70
N LEU A 610 -1.78 -19.43 -46.64
CA LEU A 610 -0.35 -19.50 -46.34
C LEU A 610 0.13 -18.26 -45.56
N GLN A 611 -0.35 -17.07 -45.94
CA GLN A 611 -0.04 -15.84 -45.20
C GLN A 611 -0.56 -15.89 -43.76
N SER A 612 -1.81 -16.32 -43.59
CA SER A 612 -2.45 -16.38 -42.27
C SER A 612 -1.77 -17.41 -41.35
N VAL A 613 -1.43 -18.60 -41.86
CA VAL A 613 -0.72 -19.60 -41.04
C VAL A 613 0.71 -19.17 -40.69
N ASN A 614 1.39 -18.42 -41.57
CA ASN A 614 2.70 -17.85 -41.27
C ASN A 614 2.63 -16.87 -40.09
N GLN A 615 1.62 -16.00 -40.08
CA GLN A 615 1.38 -15.08 -38.97
C GLN A 615 1.06 -15.82 -37.67
N ALA A 616 0.27 -16.90 -37.71
CA ALA A 616 0.01 -17.73 -36.53
C ALA A 616 1.31 -18.33 -35.93
N ILE A 617 2.22 -18.81 -36.77
CA ILE A 617 3.51 -19.41 -36.34
C ILE A 617 4.49 -18.34 -35.85
N GLU A 618 4.48 -17.15 -36.47
CA GLU A 618 5.31 -16.02 -36.03
C GLU A 618 4.92 -15.56 -34.62
N LEU A 619 3.62 -15.48 -34.35
CA LEU A 619 3.08 -15.14 -33.03
C LEU A 619 3.28 -16.27 -31.99
N ASN A 620 3.19 -17.54 -32.39
CA ASN A 620 3.46 -18.68 -31.52
C ASN A 620 4.28 -19.76 -32.23
N GLN A 621 5.60 -19.72 -32.03
CA GLN A 621 6.55 -20.62 -32.67
C GLN A 621 6.41 -22.09 -32.24
N ARG A 622 5.72 -22.37 -31.14
CA ARG A 622 5.47 -23.74 -30.63
C ARG A 622 4.10 -24.27 -31.01
N TYR A 623 3.33 -23.55 -31.84
CA TYR A 623 1.98 -23.99 -32.20
C TYR A 623 2.00 -25.12 -33.24
N LEU A 624 2.08 -26.35 -32.74
CA LEU A 624 2.24 -27.57 -33.56
C LEU A 624 1.18 -27.73 -34.66
N GLU A 625 -0.09 -27.39 -34.38
CA GLU A 625 -1.18 -27.55 -35.34
C GLU A 625 -1.01 -26.64 -36.55
N ALA A 626 -0.62 -25.37 -36.34
CA ALA A 626 -0.33 -24.44 -37.42
C ALA A 626 0.89 -24.87 -38.25
N ILE A 627 1.94 -25.38 -37.61
CA ILE A 627 3.14 -25.87 -38.31
C ILE A 627 2.80 -27.07 -39.20
N LEU A 628 2.06 -28.05 -38.67
CA LEU A 628 1.60 -29.20 -39.45
C LEU A 628 0.72 -28.76 -40.63
N PHE A 629 -0.22 -27.84 -40.38
CA PHE A 629 -1.10 -27.34 -41.43
C PHE A 629 -0.34 -26.57 -42.53
N LYS A 630 0.67 -25.76 -42.18
CA LYS A 630 1.55 -25.11 -43.17
C LYS A 630 2.27 -26.13 -44.04
N GLY A 631 2.79 -27.20 -43.45
CA GLY A 631 3.44 -28.28 -44.21
C GLY A 631 2.47 -28.96 -45.19
N GLU A 632 1.20 -29.15 -44.79
CA GLU A 632 0.15 -29.68 -45.66
C GLU A 632 -0.19 -28.73 -46.82
N LEU A 633 -0.28 -27.42 -46.55
CA LEU A 633 -0.51 -26.40 -47.59
C LEU A 633 0.61 -26.43 -48.64
N LEU A 634 1.88 -26.44 -48.22
CA LEU A 634 3.03 -26.51 -49.12
C LEU A 634 3.05 -27.81 -49.95
N CYS A 635 2.68 -28.93 -49.33
CA CYS A 635 2.52 -30.20 -50.05
C CYS A 635 1.43 -30.11 -51.13
N SER A 636 0.34 -29.37 -50.88
CA SER A 636 -0.72 -29.13 -51.88
C SER A 636 -0.25 -28.25 -53.05
N GLU A 637 0.74 -27.37 -52.82
CA GLU A 637 1.41 -26.55 -53.85
C GLU A 637 2.55 -27.28 -54.57
N GLN A 638 2.77 -28.57 -54.29
CA GLN A 638 3.88 -29.38 -54.83
C GLN A 638 5.29 -28.92 -54.38
N LYS A 639 5.38 -28.08 -53.34
CA LYS A 639 6.63 -27.64 -52.71
C LYS A 639 7.06 -28.66 -51.64
N TYR A 640 7.43 -29.86 -52.08
CA TYR A 640 7.66 -30.99 -51.18
C TYR A 640 8.88 -30.80 -50.26
N ASP A 641 9.96 -30.19 -50.75
CA ASP A 641 11.17 -29.98 -49.95
C ASP A 641 10.95 -28.98 -48.81
N GLU A 642 10.32 -27.83 -49.12
CA GLU A 642 9.92 -26.85 -48.10
C GLU A 642 8.94 -27.46 -47.08
N SER A 643 8.02 -28.33 -47.53
CA SER A 643 7.09 -29.04 -46.66
C SER A 643 7.82 -29.95 -45.65
N LEU A 644 8.86 -30.67 -46.10
CA LEU A 644 9.69 -31.53 -45.23
C LEU A 644 10.45 -30.71 -44.18
N ASP A 645 10.99 -29.55 -44.56
CA ASP A 645 11.65 -28.64 -43.61
C ASP A 645 10.69 -28.15 -42.52
N ILE A 646 9.44 -27.83 -42.89
CA ILE A 646 8.41 -27.44 -41.92
C ILE A 646 8.03 -28.59 -41.00
N PHE A 647 7.89 -29.82 -41.50
CA PHE A 647 7.61 -30.97 -40.64
C PHE A 647 8.78 -31.33 -39.71
N ASN A 648 10.03 -31.15 -40.17
CA ASN A 648 11.21 -31.28 -39.31
C ASN A 648 11.19 -30.26 -38.15
N LYS A 649 10.70 -29.04 -38.38
CA LYS A 649 10.48 -28.08 -37.28
C LYS A 649 9.47 -28.59 -36.25
N ALA A 650 8.38 -29.22 -36.69
CA ALA A 650 7.40 -29.81 -35.78
C ALA A 650 8.00 -30.95 -34.93
N ILE A 651 8.89 -31.77 -35.51
CA ILE A 651 9.60 -32.84 -34.80
C ILE A 651 10.61 -32.28 -33.79
N ASN A 652 11.30 -31.19 -34.14
CA ASN A 652 12.24 -30.53 -33.21
C ASN A 652 11.50 -29.95 -31.99
N ILE A 653 10.25 -29.50 -32.16
CA ILE A 653 9.41 -29.04 -31.05
C ILE A 653 8.90 -30.23 -30.22
N ASN A 654 8.46 -31.30 -30.88
CA ASN A 654 8.00 -32.51 -30.23
C ASN A 654 8.44 -33.76 -31.02
N SER A 655 9.45 -34.45 -30.48
CA SER A 655 10.03 -35.64 -31.11
C SER A 655 9.07 -36.82 -31.21
N GLN A 656 7.99 -36.82 -30.42
CA GLN A 656 6.92 -37.83 -30.42
C GLN A 656 5.72 -37.44 -31.30
N CYS A 657 5.84 -36.42 -32.14
CA CYS A 657 4.76 -36.00 -33.04
C CYS A 657 4.56 -37.01 -34.21
N TYR A 658 3.85 -38.10 -33.97
CA TYR A 658 3.55 -39.13 -34.99
C TYR A 658 2.84 -38.57 -36.23
N LYS A 659 2.07 -37.48 -36.08
CA LYS A 659 1.41 -36.79 -37.19
C LYS A 659 2.45 -36.18 -38.15
N ALA A 660 3.49 -35.52 -37.64
CA ALA A 660 4.56 -34.92 -38.46
C ALA A 660 5.23 -35.99 -39.34
N TYR A 661 5.65 -37.11 -38.74
CA TYR A 661 6.24 -38.24 -39.47
C TYR A 661 5.32 -38.81 -40.55
N SER A 662 4.01 -38.94 -40.27
CA SER A 662 3.04 -39.41 -41.25
C SER A 662 2.90 -38.44 -42.44
N LYS A 663 2.85 -37.13 -42.17
CA LYS A 663 2.75 -36.10 -43.20
C LYS A 663 4.04 -35.97 -44.03
N MET A 664 5.22 -36.17 -43.43
CA MET A 664 6.48 -36.31 -44.18
C MET A 664 6.44 -37.50 -45.12
N GLY A 665 6.02 -38.67 -44.63
CA GLY A 665 5.87 -39.86 -45.47
C GLY A 665 4.92 -39.65 -46.65
N LYS A 666 3.82 -38.92 -46.43
CA LYS A 666 2.88 -38.52 -47.48
C LYS A 666 3.50 -37.55 -48.49
N SER A 667 4.26 -36.56 -48.03
CA SER A 667 4.97 -35.60 -48.90
C SER A 667 6.02 -36.30 -49.79
N LEU A 668 6.82 -37.21 -49.21
CA LEU A 668 7.80 -38.02 -49.94
C LEU A 668 7.15 -38.99 -50.93
N PHE A 669 6.00 -39.57 -50.57
CA PHE A 669 5.19 -40.37 -51.49
C PHE A 669 4.77 -39.55 -52.71
N CYS A 670 4.31 -38.32 -52.52
CA CYS A 670 3.98 -37.41 -53.62
C CYS A 670 5.20 -37.03 -54.48
N LYS A 671 6.40 -36.95 -53.87
CA LYS A 671 7.70 -36.79 -54.55
C LYS A 671 8.20 -38.07 -55.25
N LYS A 672 7.50 -39.20 -55.11
CA LYS A 672 7.88 -40.55 -55.59
C LYS A 672 9.13 -41.14 -54.93
N ASN A 673 9.55 -40.63 -53.77
CA ASN A 673 10.62 -41.23 -52.97
C ASN A 673 10.03 -42.25 -51.98
N TYR A 674 9.76 -43.46 -52.47
CA TYR A 674 9.01 -44.46 -51.72
C TYR A 674 9.76 -45.06 -50.52
N ASN A 675 11.09 -45.21 -50.61
CA ASN A 675 11.88 -45.85 -49.55
C ASN A 675 11.92 -44.99 -48.28
N GLU A 676 12.32 -43.72 -48.42
CA GLU A 676 12.31 -42.78 -47.29
C GLU A 676 10.89 -42.55 -46.75
N ALA A 677 9.87 -42.49 -47.63
CA ALA A 677 8.49 -42.36 -47.19
C ALA A 677 8.07 -43.51 -46.25
N LEU A 678 8.45 -44.76 -46.57
CA LEU A 678 8.15 -45.92 -45.72
C LEU A 678 8.87 -45.87 -44.37
N GLU A 679 10.10 -45.37 -44.30
CA GLU A 679 10.83 -45.19 -43.04
C GLU A 679 10.09 -44.25 -42.09
N TYR A 680 9.68 -43.07 -42.59
CA TYR A 680 8.93 -42.11 -41.77
C TYR A 680 7.54 -42.62 -41.37
N LEU A 681 6.85 -43.35 -42.24
CA LEU A 681 5.57 -43.98 -41.90
C LEU A 681 5.74 -45.07 -40.84
N ASN A 682 6.80 -45.87 -40.91
CA ASN A 682 7.11 -46.86 -39.88
C ASN A 682 7.42 -46.19 -38.53
N LYS A 683 8.17 -45.07 -38.51
CA LYS A 683 8.39 -44.27 -37.30
C LYS A 683 7.09 -43.73 -36.71
N SER A 684 6.19 -43.20 -37.57
CA SER A 684 4.85 -42.76 -37.14
C SER A 684 4.05 -43.88 -36.46
N ILE A 685 4.03 -45.07 -37.07
CA ILE A 685 3.34 -46.27 -36.54
C ILE A 685 4.00 -46.77 -35.26
N GLN A 686 5.32 -46.71 -35.16
CA GLN A 686 6.04 -47.10 -33.95
C GLN A 686 5.68 -46.21 -32.75
N ILE A 687 5.52 -44.89 -32.97
CA ILE A 687 5.12 -43.95 -31.93
C ILE A 687 3.63 -44.10 -31.60
N ASN A 688 2.78 -44.24 -32.62
CA ASN A 688 1.35 -44.46 -32.44
C ASN A 688 0.81 -45.49 -33.44
N SER A 689 0.64 -46.72 -32.96
CA SER A 689 0.13 -47.85 -33.75
C SER A 689 -1.35 -47.75 -34.08
N GLN A 690 -2.09 -46.81 -33.47
CA GLN A 690 -3.51 -46.58 -33.74
C GLN A 690 -3.74 -45.51 -34.81
N PHE A 691 -2.70 -44.89 -35.36
CA PHE A 691 -2.86 -43.83 -36.34
C PHE A 691 -3.12 -44.38 -37.76
N ASP A 692 -4.39 -44.37 -38.15
CA ASP A 692 -4.91 -44.98 -39.39
C ASP A 692 -4.34 -44.37 -40.69
N GLU A 693 -4.13 -43.04 -40.73
CA GLU A 693 -3.64 -42.35 -41.94
C GLU A 693 -2.27 -42.87 -42.38
N SER A 694 -1.40 -43.27 -41.43
CA SER A 694 -0.08 -43.83 -41.74
C SER A 694 -0.18 -45.18 -42.45
N TYR A 695 -1.10 -46.06 -42.05
CA TYR A 695 -1.34 -47.33 -42.73
C TYR A 695 -1.92 -47.11 -44.13
N ASN A 696 -2.86 -46.17 -44.29
CA ASN A 696 -3.43 -45.88 -45.61
C ASN A 696 -2.39 -45.26 -46.58
N THR A 697 -1.54 -44.34 -46.13
CA THR A 697 -0.45 -43.81 -46.97
C THR A 697 0.57 -44.91 -47.31
N LYS A 698 0.91 -45.78 -46.35
CA LYS A 698 1.79 -46.95 -46.57
C LYS A 698 1.21 -47.93 -47.60
N GLY A 699 -0.08 -48.23 -47.51
CA GLY A 699 -0.79 -49.06 -48.50
C GLY A 699 -0.80 -48.43 -49.90
N SER A 700 -0.92 -47.10 -49.98
CA SER A 700 -0.86 -46.37 -51.25
C SER A 700 0.53 -46.43 -51.91
N ILE A 701 1.60 -46.43 -51.11
CA ILE A 701 2.98 -46.65 -51.59
C ILE A 701 3.14 -48.07 -52.15
N PHE A 702 2.70 -49.10 -51.41
CA PHE A 702 2.79 -50.48 -51.89
C PHE A 702 1.96 -50.72 -53.16
N LEU A 703 0.79 -50.08 -53.27
CA LEU A 703 0.00 -50.08 -54.49
C LEU A 703 0.76 -49.47 -55.67
N ALA A 704 1.48 -48.36 -55.46
CA ALA A 704 2.32 -47.75 -56.50
C ALA A 704 3.54 -48.62 -56.89
N LEU A 705 4.00 -49.48 -55.98
CA LEU A 705 5.08 -50.45 -56.20
C LEU A 705 4.59 -51.80 -56.77
N ASN A 706 3.30 -51.94 -57.10
CA ASN A 706 2.65 -53.20 -57.51
C ASN A 706 2.75 -54.34 -56.48
N LYS A 707 2.94 -54.02 -55.20
CA LYS A 707 2.94 -54.96 -54.07
C LYS A 707 1.54 -55.09 -53.50
N THR A 708 0.71 -55.92 -54.16
CA THR A 708 -0.74 -55.97 -53.97
C THR A 708 -1.15 -56.55 -52.62
N ASP A 709 -0.47 -57.59 -52.14
CA ASP A 709 -0.78 -58.25 -50.86
C ASP A 709 -0.46 -57.35 -49.66
N GLU A 710 0.72 -56.72 -49.65
CA GLU A 710 1.11 -55.78 -48.60
C GLU A 710 0.24 -54.53 -48.58
N ALA A 711 -0.19 -54.05 -49.76
CA ALA A 711 -1.12 -52.94 -49.88
C ALA A 711 -2.50 -53.28 -49.30
N LEU A 712 -3.03 -54.49 -49.56
CA LEU A 712 -4.27 -54.99 -48.99
C LEU A 712 -4.21 -55.07 -47.47
N GLN A 713 -3.12 -55.61 -46.92
CA GLN A 713 -2.91 -55.67 -45.46
C GLN A 713 -2.95 -54.27 -44.83
N CYS A 714 -2.25 -53.30 -45.43
CA CYS A 714 -2.22 -51.93 -44.94
C CYS A 714 -3.60 -51.26 -44.99
N PHE A 715 -4.37 -51.42 -46.07
CA PHE A 715 -5.73 -50.86 -46.16
C PHE A 715 -6.71 -51.55 -45.21
N ASN A 716 -6.60 -52.87 -45.01
CA ASN A 716 -7.40 -53.58 -44.02
C ASN A 716 -7.13 -53.06 -42.61
N GLN A 717 -5.86 -52.80 -42.29
CA GLN A 717 -5.48 -52.23 -41.00
C GLN A 717 -5.96 -50.78 -40.84
N ALA A 718 -5.87 -49.95 -41.88
CA ALA A 718 -6.42 -48.59 -41.83
C ALA A 718 -7.94 -48.59 -41.60
N ILE A 719 -8.67 -49.51 -42.24
CA ILE A 719 -10.12 -49.66 -42.10
C ILE A 719 -10.50 -50.23 -40.73
N SER A 720 -9.74 -51.17 -40.18
CA SER A 720 -10.01 -51.72 -38.84
C SER A 720 -9.81 -50.68 -37.74
N LEU A 721 -8.86 -49.75 -37.92
CA LEU A 721 -8.64 -48.62 -37.02
C LEU A 721 -9.70 -47.53 -37.19
N ASN A 722 -10.14 -47.24 -38.43
CA ASN A 722 -11.15 -46.23 -38.70
C ASN A 722 -12.04 -46.59 -39.90
N GLU A 723 -13.23 -47.13 -39.60
CA GLU A 723 -14.20 -47.57 -40.62
C GLU A 723 -15.03 -46.44 -41.24
N ASN A 724 -14.90 -45.20 -40.77
CA ASN A 724 -15.74 -44.08 -41.21
C ASN A 724 -15.11 -43.23 -42.32
N ILE A 725 -13.97 -43.65 -42.90
CA ILE A 725 -13.26 -42.90 -43.93
C ILE A 725 -13.48 -43.54 -45.32
N PRO A 726 -14.28 -42.92 -46.21
CA PRO A 726 -14.56 -43.46 -47.55
C PRO A 726 -13.32 -43.67 -48.43
N LEU A 727 -12.28 -42.87 -48.21
CA LEU A 727 -11.04 -42.93 -48.98
C LEU A 727 -10.32 -44.29 -48.82
N TYR A 728 -10.40 -44.92 -47.65
CA TYR A 728 -9.69 -46.17 -47.39
C TYR A 728 -10.30 -47.33 -48.17
N TYR A 729 -11.63 -47.42 -48.17
CA TYR A 729 -12.37 -48.34 -49.03
C TYR A 729 -12.12 -48.05 -50.51
N ALA A 730 -12.06 -46.78 -50.92
CA ALA A 730 -11.79 -46.42 -52.32
C ALA A 730 -10.40 -46.88 -52.79
N ASN A 731 -9.40 -46.80 -51.92
CA ASN A 731 -8.06 -47.30 -52.19
C ASN A 731 -8.03 -48.83 -52.26
N ARG A 732 -8.76 -49.53 -51.39
CA ARG A 732 -8.89 -51.00 -51.44
C ARG A 732 -9.63 -51.49 -52.68
N ILE A 733 -10.68 -50.79 -53.12
CA ILE A 733 -11.39 -51.07 -54.38
C ILE A 733 -10.43 -51.05 -55.57
N ARG A 734 -9.46 -50.12 -55.61
CA ARG A 734 -8.47 -50.07 -56.70
C ARG A 734 -7.67 -51.37 -56.79
N ILE A 735 -7.33 -51.98 -55.67
CA ILE A 735 -6.66 -53.29 -55.65
C ILE A 735 -7.62 -54.39 -56.09
N TYR A 736 -8.83 -54.43 -55.54
CA TYR A 736 -9.83 -55.43 -55.91
C TYR A 736 -10.11 -55.46 -57.41
N LEU A 737 -10.11 -54.30 -58.07
CA LEU A 737 -10.21 -54.22 -59.53
C LEU A 737 -8.97 -54.76 -60.27
N GLN A 738 -7.77 -54.63 -59.71
CA GLN A 738 -6.54 -55.20 -60.30
C GLN A 738 -6.50 -56.72 -60.20
N ILE A 739 -6.93 -57.29 -59.07
CA ILE A 739 -6.94 -58.75 -58.84
C ILE A 739 -8.24 -59.44 -59.29
N ASN A 740 -9.11 -58.73 -60.03
CA ASN A 740 -10.43 -59.23 -60.49
C ASN A 740 -11.38 -59.70 -59.37
N ASN A 741 -11.20 -59.22 -58.13
CA ASN A 741 -12.12 -59.46 -57.02
C ASN A 741 -13.29 -58.47 -57.04
N PHE A 742 -14.22 -58.68 -57.96
CA PHE A 742 -15.35 -57.77 -58.13
C PHE A 742 -16.34 -57.80 -56.95
N GLU A 743 -16.42 -58.90 -56.21
CA GLU A 743 -17.31 -59.03 -55.06
C GLU A 743 -16.88 -58.11 -53.92
N GLY A 744 -15.58 -58.13 -53.56
CA GLY A 744 -15.01 -57.20 -52.58
C GLY A 744 -15.16 -55.74 -52.98
N ALA A 745 -14.97 -55.43 -54.27
CA ALA A 745 -15.15 -54.06 -54.79
C ALA A 745 -16.58 -53.54 -54.63
N VAL A 746 -17.59 -54.40 -54.80
CA VAL A 746 -19.01 -54.06 -54.62
C VAL A 746 -19.34 -53.87 -53.14
N GLN A 747 -18.82 -54.72 -52.26
CA GLN A 747 -19.03 -54.58 -50.81
C GLN A 747 -18.49 -53.24 -50.29
N ASP A 748 -17.26 -52.89 -50.69
CA ASP A 748 -16.66 -51.60 -50.33
C ASP A 748 -17.39 -50.41 -50.93
N SER A 749 -17.90 -50.53 -52.16
CA SER A 749 -18.72 -49.48 -52.79
C SER A 749 -20.02 -49.24 -52.02
N LYS A 750 -20.65 -50.30 -51.51
CA LYS A 750 -21.84 -50.20 -50.64
C LYS A 750 -21.50 -49.52 -49.32
N LYS A 751 -20.36 -49.87 -48.69
CA LYS A 751 -19.89 -49.22 -47.46
C LYS A 751 -19.63 -47.72 -47.66
N ILE A 752 -18.93 -47.33 -48.72
CA ILE A 752 -18.74 -45.93 -49.09
C ILE A 752 -20.07 -45.20 -49.21
N THR A 753 -21.04 -45.79 -49.93
CA THR A 753 -22.37 -45.20 -50.12
C THR A 753 -23.11 -45.04 -48.79
N HIS A 754 -23.03 -46.03 -47.91
CA HIS A 754 -23.65 -45.98 -46.59
C HIS A 754 -23.05 -44.87 -45.71
N ILE A 755 -21.72 -44.75 -45.67
CA ILE A 755 -21.01 -43.69 -44.92
C ILE A 755 -21.42 -42.31 -45.45
N LEU A 756 -21.42 -42.14 -46.78
CA LEU A 756 -21.82 -40.87 -47.40
C LEU A 756 -23.30 -40.53 -47.13
N GLN A 757 -24.19 -41.52 -47.08
CA GLN A 757 -25.61 -41.32 -46.75
C GLN A 757 -25.84 -40.97 -45.28
N GLN A 758 -25.11 -41.59 -44.35
CA GLN A 758 -25.15 -41.23 -42.93
C GLN A 758 -24.67 -39.79 -42.72
N ASN A 759 -23.57 -39.41 -43.37
CA ASN A 759 -23.05 -38.04 -43.32
C ASN A 759 -24.03 -37.02 -43.93
N ASN A 760 -24.75 -37.38 -45.01
CA ASN A 760 -25.78 -36.52 -45.62
C ASN A 760 -27.08 -36.42 -44.79
N ARG A 761 -27.45 -37.44 -44.02
CA ARG A 761 -28.61 -37.36 -43.12
C ARG A 761 -28.38 -36.39 -41.96
N GLY A 762 -27.13 -36.20 -41.53
CA GLY A 762 -26.75 -35.13 -40.60
C GLY A 762 -26.77 -33.72 -41.21
N LEU A 763 -26.63 -33.59 -42.53
CA LEU A 763 -26.57 -32.31 -43.26
C LEU A 763 -27.93 -31.79 -43.75
N LYS A 764 -28.97 -32.64 -43.83
CA LYS A 764 -30.31 -32.24 -44.28
C LYS A 764 -31.07 -31.27 -43.35
N GLN A 765 -30.48 -30.86 -42.22
CA GLN A 765 -31.05 -29.84 -41.33
C GLN A 765 -30.55 -28.41 -41.62
N SER A 766 -29.60 -28.20 -42.54
CA SER A 766 -29.21 -26.86 -42.99
C SER A 766 -29.39 -26.73 -44.50
N GLN A 767 -30.35 -25.91 -44.91
CA GLN A 767 -30.55 -25.56 -46.32
C GLN A 767 -29.40 -24.68 -46.83
N ASP A 768 -29.05 -24.97 -48.08
CA ASP A 768 -28.27 -24.20 -49.05
C ASP A 768 -26.72 -24.17 -48.99
N ASN A 769 -26.15 -24.31 -50.19
CA ASN A 769 -24.73 -24.30 -50.61
C ASN A 769 -23.89 -25.61 -50.55
N HIS A 770 -24.53 -26.77 -50.33
CA HIS A 770 -23.84 -28.07 -50.20
C HIS A 770 -23.15 -28.65 -51.45
N GLU A 771 -23.27 -28.05 -52.63
CA GLU A 771 -23.08 -28.82 -53.88
C GLU A 771 -21.68 -28.75 -54.55
N GLN A 772 -20.79 -27.79 -54.26
CA GLN A 772 -19.61 -27.62 -55.14
C GLN A 772 -18.32 -28.35 -54.71
N GLN A 773 -17.93 -28.37 -53.44
CA GLN A 773 -16.71 -29.09 -53.00
C GLN A 773 -16.98 -30.55 -52.61
N PHE A 774 -18.14 -30.80 -52.01
CA PHE A 774 -18.63 -32.15 -51.75
C PHE A 774 -18.78 -32.92 -53.08
N SER A 775 -19.19 -32.26 -54.17
CA SER A 775 -19.36 -32.92 -55.47
C SER A 775 -18.05 -33.31 -56.15
N ILE A 776 -16.89 -32.68 -55.93
CA ILE A 776 -15.66 -33.06 -56.65
C ILE A 776 -15.06 -34.37 -56.10
N LYS A 777 -14.94 -34.51 -54.77
CA LYS A 777 -14.45 -35.75 -54.14
C LYS A 777 -15.47 -36.89 -54.29
N ILE A 778 -16.77 -36.58 -54.16
CA ILE A 778 -17.83 -37.54 -54.48
C ILE A 778 -17.82 -37.89 -55.96
N CYS A 779 -17.56 -36.96 -56.89
CA CYS A 779 -17.45 -37.29 -58.32
C CYS A 779 -16.30 -38.26 -58.60
N CYS A 780 -15.14 -38.09 -57.95
CA CYS A 780 -14.04 -39.04 -58.09
C CYS A 780 -14.39 -40.42 -57.50
N LEU A 781 -15.04 -40.47 -56.34
CA LEU A 781 -15.51 -41.71 -55.71
C LEU A 781 -16.62 -42.38 -56.55
N MET A 782 -17.58 -41.60 -57.05
CA MET A 782 -18.64 -42.02 -57.95
C MET A 782 -18.09 -42.48 -59.30
N LYS A 783 -17.01 -41.88 -59.82
CA LYS A 783 -16.31 -42.37 -61.01
C LYS A 783 -15.67 -43.74 -60.78
N ILE A 784 -15.08 -43.97 -59.60
CA ILE A 784 -14.55 -45.30 -59.22
C ILE A 784 -15.70 -46.30 -59.12
N ILE A 785 -16.78 -45.96 -58.41
CA ILE A 785 -17.97 -46.80 -58.27
C ILE A 785 -18.60 -47.10 -59.66
N SER A 786 -18.75 -46.09 -60.51
CA SER A 786 -19.25 -46.22 -61.89
C SER A 786 -18.35 -47.10 -62.75
N LYS A 787 -17.02 -47.01 -62.59
CA LYS A 787 -16.06 -47.87 -63.28
C LYS A 787 -16.20 -49.34 -62.85
N VAL A 788 -16.41 -49.60 -61.55
CA VAL A 788 -16.70 -50.95 -61.01
C VAL A 788 -17.98 -51.50 -61.66
N PHE A 789 -19.07 -50.72 -61.66
CA PHE A 789 -20.34 -51.14 -62.26
C PHE A 789 -20.25 -51.35 -63.78
N ASN A 790 -19.51 -50.52 -64.50
CA ASN A 790 -19.29 -50.66 -65.94
C ASN A 790 -18.46 -51.90 -66.31
N GLN A 791 -17.43 -52.24 -65.50
CA GLN A 791 -16.64 -53.46 -65.71
C GLN A 791 -17.45 -54.72 -65.38
N LEU A 792 -18.26 -54.70 -64.32
CA LEU A 792 -19.21 -55.76 -64.01
C LEU A 792 -20.24 -55.97 -65.12
N ARG A 793 -20.80 -54.89 -65.67
CA ARG A 793 -21.73 -54.93 -66.81
C ARG A 793 -21.08 -55.57 -68.04
N ARG A 794 -19.82 -55.26 -68.35
CA ARG A 794 -19.07 -55.90 -69.44
C ARG A 794 -18.84 -57.39 -69.20
N LYS A 795 -18.52 -57.80 -67.96
CA LYS A 795 -18.32 -59.22 -67.61
C LYS A 795 -19.63 -60.03 -67.68
N MET A 796 -20.74 -59.48 -67.20
CA MET A 796 -22.05 -60.12 -67.36
C MET A 796 -22.45 -60.25 -68.84
N LEU A 797 -22.22 -59.22 -69.66
CA LEU A 797 -22.46 -59.29 -71.11
C LEU A 797 -21.56 -60.32 -71.83
N LEU A 798 -20.37 -60.60 -71.30
CA LEU A 798 -19.45 -61.64 -71.79
C LEU A 798 -19.79 -63.05 -71.28
N GLN A 799 -20.56 -63.19 -70.19
CA GLN A 799 -21.05 -64.48 -69.69
C GLN A 799 -22.44 -64.84 -70.26
N ILE A 800 -23.16 -63.86 -70.81
CA ILE A 800 -24.45 -64.03 -71.50
C ILE A 800 -24.26 -64.36 -73.00
N LYS A 801 -23.09 -64.04 -73.57
CA LYS A 801 -22.61 -64.56 -74.86
C LYS A 801 -21.88 -65.87 -74.65
#